data_AF-A0A6N6RJV1-F1
#
_entry.id   AF-A0A6N6RJV1-F1
#
_cell.length_a   1.000
_cell.length_b   1.000
_cell.length_c   1.000
_cell.angle_alpha   90.00
_cell.angle_beta   90.00
_cell.angle_gamma   90.00
#
_symmetry.space_group_name_H-M   'P 1'
#
loop_
_entity.id
_entity.type
_entity.pdbx_description
1 polymer ?
#
loop_
_entity_poly.entity_id
_entity_poly.type
_entity_poly.pdbx_seq_one_letter_code
_entity_poly.pdbx_strand_id
1 'polypeptide(L)'
;MKRDLRILPWLLSIFAVFTVEAREIPGLPSGSGKNMESNKSVEELCQPAQAQSDLNINNVRATILGGGDMWWDLNQARYEVPKGSNRHSMFAGALWLGGVDEGNQLKLAAMTYRQRGNDYWPGPLSDDGLATVTKEVCDRYDRHWIILREQVDIHKAWLECKDDPDCDVADEFPGYEGNIPEIILNWPAHGIDNELPYRLAPFIDRDGDELYDPFIDYPAYDIDRAFDCQLKEVDLLYGDQTIWWVYNDRGNVHSETQAGALGFEIRAQAFAFTTNDEINNMTFNNYRIINKSTFRLTNTYFSTWFDPDLGFAQDDIIGCDIPRGLGYCYNSDFEDEGPFGYGEYPPAVGFDFFQGPFADYFDGLDNDRDGCVDGVRDEDGNCVAEDPAVGRNERIIMSGFMYYNNTGDPASGNPNSAAEFYNYMRSRWKNGNPLVVENPSGPGNTGNGDGYTPDGSGLATLFAYPGNTFDTTGVTAPTAPQNWYESPSNQEDKRGLHNAGPFSLAPGALNFITTGVVWERNFQTQDLFASVEEVIIADDKAQQLFDNCFQVLNGPDAPDVELIELDQELVVTLKYGSAANNANLDYRERDPLIPVPPGKTESEVLADNPNYFDYVFEGFQVFQLENENVSIADRYDPAQARLVAQCDIRNGVTQLINWELDPNMNQLVPMDMTLETSDAGIQMSFSIKEDAFATTTRTLKNHTEYYFTVIAYAYNEYEPFDPFSSPDGQRKPFLAGRNNISTYTGIPHRTEAENGGMGLNANYGDGIEITRIEGEGNSGIDLSFKAETEDEIVRNFSTPRATYSQGRGPIDVKIVDPRNVPAGEFLMRFDGTNNDANWELYTDTDTILSRRNIGFLNEQIIPELGISVVVENVRKPGNDTNGVFNNGIITTEQVFADPTNPWLSGVPDDDNYNPFNWILAGTNTVPTEEPAELYPDFSGDPRGFYEDMVNGTWGPFYYVSFLGRGTSPQGRPVFGMGPSDSIVGNIGARLKPENLRSVDIVYTDDHTKWTRVPVFELGEDPALTEGGAAKLSLRNADGWDLVNGELVRDPSTPGWSWFPGYAIDLETGQRLNMAFGENSWMAADRGDDMLWNPTSTVVVSPGDNITGGYRFGGQHYLYVWAPTVIRGITPTDISYKGSDETQNPMYNEFQNIGSAINKRAIF
;
A
#
# COMPACT_ATOMS: atom_id res chain seq x y z
N MET A 1 -40.65 15.61 -71.26
CA MET A 1 -41.65 15.50 -72.35
C MET A 1 -43.02 15.59 -71.70
N LYS A 2 -43.84 16.58 -72.10
CA LYS A 2 -45.31 16.79 -71.95
C LYS A 2 -46.08 16.03 -70.82
N ARG A 3 -46.70 16.71 -69.83
CA ARG A 3 -48.06 17.35 -69.79
C ARG A 3 -49.20 16.33 -69.99
N ASP A 4 -50.26 16.20 -69.18
CA ASP A 4 -51.16 17.12 -68.43
C ASP A 4 -51.84 16.32 -67.28
N LEU A 5 -52.11 16.79 -66.05
CA LEU A 5 -52.92 17.89 -65.46
C LEU A 5 -54.46 17.72 -65.48
N ARG A 6 -55.08 17.81 -64.27
CA ARG A 6 -56.45 18.26 -63.85
C ARG A 6 -57.25 17.20 -63.04
N ILE A 7 -57.85 17.42 -61.86
CA ILE A 7 -58.37 18.60 -61.13
C ILE A 7 -58.51 18.26 -59.61
N LEU A 8 -58.27 19.25 -58.73
CA LEU A 8 -58.48 19.29 -57.26
C LEU A 8 -59.98 19.53 -56.92
N PRO A 9 -60.51 19.23 -55.70
CA PRO A 9 -60.26 20.15 -54.56
C PRO A 9 -60.23 19.54 -53.13
N TRP A 10 -59.41 20.16 -52.27
CA TRP A 10 -59.53 20.43 -50.82
C TRP A 10 -60.50 19.58 -49.97
N LEU A 11 -60.01 18.98 -48.87
CA LEU A 11 -60.46 19.28 -47.49
C LEU A 11 -59.73 18.47 -46.39
N LEU A 12 -59.41 19.22 -45.32
CA LEU A 12 -59.09 18.92 -43.91
C LEU A 12 -58.85 17.48 -43.42
N SER A 13 -57.73 17.36 -42.71
CA SER A 13 -57.35 16.35 -41.73
C SER A 13 -58.21 16.38 -40.46
N ILE A 14 -58.75 15.22 -40.06
CA ILE A 14 -59.26 14.92 -38.71
C ILE A 14 -58.88 13.47 -38.38
N PHE A 15 -58.16 13.28 -37.28
CA PHE A 15 -57.88 11.99 -36.63
C PHE A 15 -59.18 11.38 -36.09
N ALA A 16 -59.43 10.10 -36.38
CA ALA A 16 -60.56 9.35 -35.82
C ALA A 16 -60.04 8.32 -34.80
N VAL A 17 -60.51 8.48 -33.56
CA VAL A 17 -60.39 7.55 -32.44
C VAL A 17 -61.38 6.40 -32.65
N PHE A 18 -60.93 5.15 -32.53
CA PHE A 18 -61.82 3.99 -32.40
C PHE A 18 -62.07 3.71 -30.92
N THR A 19 -63.33 3.84 -30.51
CA THR A 19 -63.86 3.37 -29.23
C THR A 19 -64.11 1.87 -29.29
N VAL A 20 -63.59 1.10 -28.33
CA VAL A 20 -64.01 -0.28 -28.07
C VAL A 20 -65.00 -0.27 -26.91
N GLU A 21 -66.24 -0.66 -27.19
CA GLU A 21 -67.26 -0.95 -26.19
C GLU A 21 -67.00 -2.34 -25.58
N ALA A 22 -66.87 -2.41 -24.25
CA ALA A 22 -66.87 -3.67 -23.52
C ALA A 22 -68.31 -4.23 -23.46
N ARG A 23 -68.46 -5.50 -23.86
CA ARG A 23 -69.72 -6.24 -23.91
C ARG A 23 -70.00 -6.89 -22.55
N GLU A 24 -71.17 -6.62 -21.97
CA GLU A 24 -71.68 -7.28 -20.76
C GLU A 24 -71.77 -8.82 -20.92
N ILE A 25 -71.32 -9.55 -19.91
CA ILE A 25 -71.58 -10.98 -19.71
C ILE A 25 -72.93 -11.13 -18.99
N PRO A 26 -73.97 -11.75 -19.60
CA PRO A 26 -75.26 -11.93 -18.94
C PRO A 26 -75.22 -13.12 -17.97
N GLY A 27 -75.53 -12.90 -16.69
CA GLY A 27 -75.94 -13.99 -15.79
C GLY A 27 -75.40 -14.00 -14.35
N LEU A 28 -75.51 -12.91 -13.59
CA LEU A 28 -75.41 -12.97 -12.11
C LEU A 28 -76.55 -12.16 -11.46
N PRO A 29 -77.17 -12.63 -10.35
CA PRO A 29 -78.42 -12.09 -9.83
C PRO A 29 -78.22 -10.73 -9.14
N SER A 30 -79.17 -9.83 -9.35
CA SER A 30 -79.28 -8.54 -8.68
C SER A 30 -79.48 -8.70 -7.16
N GLY A 31 -78.50 -8.27 -6.36
CA GLY A 31 -78.62 -8.05 -4.92
C GLY A 31 -78.38 -6.58 -4.59
N SER A 32 -79.44 -5.85 -4.25
CA SER A 32 -79.39 -4.46 -3.81
C SER A 32 -78.84 -4.33 -2.39
N GLY A 33 -77.93 -3.39 -2.14
CA GLY A 33 -77.59 -2.96 -0.77
C GLY A 33 -76.32 -2.13 -0.68
N LYS A 34 -76.49 -0.82 -0.51
CA LYS A 34 -75.46 0.22 -0.33
C LYS A 34 -74.35 -0.16 0.67
N ASN A 35 -73.09 0.11 0.29
CA ASN A 35 -72.15 0.92 1.07
C ASN A 35 -71.21 1.66 0.10
N MET A 36 -70.96 2.94 0.38
CA MET A 36 -70.05 3.80 -0.36
C MET A 36 -68.62 3.31 -0.15
N GLU A 37 -67.94 2.90 -1.21
CA GLU A 37 -66.50 3.00 -1.34
C GLU A 37 -66.20 3.90 -2.53
N SER A 38 -65.26 4.82 -2.34
CA SER A 38 -64.79 5.76 -3.33
C SER A 38 -64.12 5.01 -4.49
N ASN A 39 -64.72 5.05 -5.67
CA ASN A 39 -63.98 4.80 -6.90
C ASN A 39 -62.97 5.95 -7.09
N LYS A 40 -61.75 5.80 -6.55
CA LYS A 40 -60.60 6.60 -6.98
C LYS A 40 -60.29 6.21 -8.43
N SER A 41 -60.12 7.20 -9.31
CA SER A 41 -59.63 6.97 -10.67
C SER A 41 -58.19 6.45 -10.63
N VAL A 42 -57.79 5.64 -11.63
CA VAL A 42 -56.43 5.06 -11.79
C VAL A 42 -55.30 6.12 -11.74
N GLU A 43 -55.62 7.40 -11.97
CA GLU A 43 -54.72 8.56 -11.85
C GLU A 43 -54.33 8.97 -10.41
N GLU A 44 -55.05 8.50 -9.37
CA GLU A 44 -54.80 8.83 -7.95
C GLU A 44 -53.97 7.79 -7.18
N LEU A 45 -53.42 6.78 -7.87
CA LEU A 45 -52.59 5.70 -7.28
C LEU A 45 -51.14 5.79 -7.79
N CYS A 46 -50.22 5.06 -7.16
CA CYS A 46 -48.80 5.08 -7.52
C CYS A 46 -48.59 4.63 -8.98
N GLN A 47 -47.73 5.37 -9.68
CA GLN A 47 -47.34 5.09 -11.06
C GLN A 47 -46.08 4.21 -11.08
N PRO A 48 -45.84 3.46 -12.17
CA PRO A 48 -44.59 2.73 -12.35
C PRO A 48 -43.37 3.66 -12.22
N ALA A 49 -42.35 3.21 -11.51
CA ALA A 49 -41.12 3.97 -11.27
C ALA A 49 -40.43 4.37 -12.58
N GLN A 50 -39.89 5.57 -12.66
CA GLN A 50 -39.12 6.08 -13.81
C GLN A 50 -37.68 6.43 -13.44
N ALA A 51 -37.34 6.48 -12.16
CA ALA A 51 -35.96 6.69 -11.73
C ALA A 51 -35.05 5.58 -12.26
N GLN A 52 -33.93 5.99 -12.83
CA GLN A 52 -32.87 5.11 -13.30
C GLN A 52 -31.52 5.73 -12.98
N SER A 53 -30.58 4.92 -12.51
CA SER A 53 -29.21 5.33 -12.19
C SER A 53 -28.24 4.23 -12.56
N ASP A 54 -27.01 4.58 -12.95
CA ASP A 54 -25.98 3.60 -13.30
C ASP A 54 -25.02 3.39 -12.12
N LEU A 55 -24.83 2.13 -11.74
CA LEU A 55 -23.68 1.67 -10.97
C LEU A 55 -22.54 1.46 -11.96
N ASN A 56 -21.48 2.25 -11.87
CA ASN A 56 -20.50 2.38 -12.95
C ASN A 56 -19.08 2.75 -12.50
N ILE A 57 -18.77 2.56 -11.22
CA ILE A 57 -17.44 2.88 -10.68
C ILE A 57 -16.35 1.90 -11.15
N ASN A 58 -16.69 0.62 -11.34
CA ASN A 58 -15.75 -0.44 -11.70
C ASN A 58 -15.81 -0.81 -13.20
N ASN A 59 -15.33 -2.00 -13.59
CA ASN A 59 -15.38 -2.48 -14.98
C ASN A 59 -16.79 -2.93 -15.41
N VAL A 60 -17.78 -2.83 -14.54
CA VAL A 60 -19.19 -3.03 -14.86
C VAL A 60 -19.89 -1.68 -14.99
N ARG A 61 -20.82 -1.59 -15.94
CA ARG A 61 -21.87 -0.56 -15.92
C ARG A 61 -23.22 -1.26 -15.86
N ALA A 62 -23.97 -1.05 -14.78
CA ALA A 62 -25.26 -1.67 -14.54
C ALA A 62 -26.31 -0.61 -14.18
N THR A 63 -27.41 -0.53 -14.94
CA THR A 63 -28.53 0.37 -14.62
C THR A 63 -29.44 -0.23 -13.54
N ILE A 64 -29.84 0.56 -12.56
CA ILE A 64 -30.82 0.21 -11.52
C ILE A 64 -32.07 1.09 -11.69
N LEU A 65 -33.28 0.52 -11.55
CA LEU A 65 -34.53 1.27 -11.59
C LEU A 65 -35.21 1.35 -10.21
N GLY A 66 -35.93 2.45 -9.97
CA GLY A 66 -36.59 2.73 -8.68
C GLY A 66 -37.72 1.76 -8.29
N GLY A 67 -38.12 0.86 -9.19
CA GLY A 67 -39.09 -0.20 -8.94
C GLY A 67 -38.47 -1.49 -8.35
N GLY A 68 -37.14 -1.57 -8.28
CA GLY A 68 -36.42 -2.78 -7.88
C GLY A 68 -36.11 -3.74 -9.03
N ASP A 69 -36.57 -3.44 -10.25
CA ASP A 69 -36.00 -4.02 -11.47
C ASP A 69 -34.67 -3.36 -11.81
N MET A 70 -33.79 -4.11 -12.47
CA MET A 70 -32.42 -3.69 -12.77
C MET A 70 -31.95 -4.26 -14.11
N TRP A 71 -30.82 -3.72 -14.59
CA TRP A 71 -30.04 -4.13 -15.75
C TRP A 71 -30.62 -3.83 -17.13
N TRP A 72 -31.65 -2.99 -17.21
CA TRP A 72 -32.24 -2.50 -18.45
C TRP A 72 -32.62 -1.02 -18.35
N ASP A 73 -33.01 -0.39 -19.46
CA ASP A 73 -33.45 1.02 -19.51
C ASP A 73 -34.89 1.21 -19.98
N LEU A 74 -35.77 0.24 -19.71
CA LEU A 74 -37.13 0.16 -20.24
C LEU A 74 -37.21 -0.25 -21.73
N ASN A 75 -36.08 -0.45 -22.40
CA ASN A 75 -36.03 -0.79 -23.83
C ASN A 75 -34.92 -1.81 -24.20
N GLN A 76 -33.73 -1.69 -23.63
CA GLN A 76 -32.54 -2.50 -23.94
C GLN A 76 -31.81 -2.94 -22.67
N ALA A 77 -30.99 -3.99 -22.79
CA ALA A 77 -30.04 -4.41 -21.78
C ALA A 77 -29.01 -3.32 -21.43
N ARG A 78 -28.61 -3.31 -20.17
CA ARG A 78 -27.73 -2.31 -19.53
C ARG A 78 -26.81 -2.90 -18.47
N TYR A 79 -26.61 -4.21 -18.40
CA TYR A 79 -25.50 -4.81 -17.65
C TYR A 79 -24.31 -5.03 -18.57
N GLU A 80 -23.45 -4.02 -18.70
CA GLU A 80 -22.33 -3.97 -19.63
C GLU A 80 -21.03 -4.38 -18.95
N VAL A 81 -20.42 -5.47 -19.41
CA VAL A 81 -19.10 -5.94 -18.97
C VAL A 81 -18.34 -6.52 -20.17
N PRO A 82 -17.12 -6.06 -20.47
CA PRO A 82 -16.43 -4.92 -19.88
C PRO A 82 -17.12 -3.58 -20.21
N LYS A 83 -17.05 -2.62 -19.28
CA LYS A 83 -17.59 -1.27 -19.46
C LYS A 83 -16.97 -0.59 -20.70
N GLY A 84 -17.81 -0.02 -21.56
CA GLY A 84 -17.41 0.61 -22.82
C GLY A 84 -17.37 -0.33 -24.03
N SER A 85 -17.60 -1.64 -23.85
CA SER A 85 -17.65 -2.62 -24.94
C SER A 85 -18.96 -2.60 -25.74
N ASN A 86 -20.03 -2.03 -25.17
CA ASN A 86 -21.40 -2.11 -25.68
C ASN A 86 -21.87 -3.58 -25.88
N ARG A 87 -21.36 -4.50 -25.07
CA ARG A 87 -21.82 -5.89 -24.93
C ARG A 87 -22.39 -6.09 -23.54
N HIS A 88 -23.45 -6.87 -23.44
CA HIS A 88 -24.20 -7.04 -22.20
C HIS A 88 -24.25 -8.50 -21.80
N SER A 89 -24.20 -8.76 -20.49
CA SER A 89 -24.24 -10.13 -19.93
C SER A 89 -25.55 -10.47 -19.23
N MET A 90 -26.38 -9.46 -18.95
CA MET A 90 -27.71 -9.62 -18.36
C MET A 90 -28.67 -8.64 -19.03
N PHE A 91 -29.89 -9.10 -19.32
CA PHE A 91 -30.97 -8.26 -19.82
C PHE A 91 -31.73 -7.59 -18.70
N ALA A 92 -32.16 -8.35 -17.68
CA ALA A 92 -32.94 -7.80 -16.57
C ALA A 92 -32.81 -8.63 -15.29
N GLY A 93 -33.08 -8.02 -14.14
CA GLY A 93 -33.16 -8.70 -12.85
C GLY A 93 -34.21 -8.07 -11.93
N ALA A 94 -34.73 -8.83 -10.96
CA ALA A 94 -35.69 -8.36 -9.96
C ALA A 94 -35.85 -9.32 -8.76
N LEU A 95 -36.40 -8.82 -7.65
CA LEU A 95 -36.85 -9.66 -6.53
C LEU A 95 -38.28 -10.18 -6.74
N TRP A 96 -38.51 -11.45 -6.40
CA TRP A 96 -39.82 -12.08 -6.35
C TRP A 96 -40.10 -12.55 -4.92
N LEU A 97 -41.26 -12.21 -4.38
CA LEU A 97 -41.65 -12.47 -2.99
C LEU A 97 -43.05 -13.06 -2.97
N GLY A 98 -43.25 -14.21 -2.33
CA GLY A 98 -44.55 -14.89 -2.36
C GLY A 98 -44.79 -15.82 -1.18
N GLY A 99 -46.03 -15.91 -0.72
CA GLY A 99 -46.43 -16.78 0.39
C GLY A 99 -47.95 -16.83 0.59
N VAL A 100 -48.40 -17.66 1.54
CA VAL A 100 -49.83 -17.78 1.87
C VAL A 100 -50.13 -17.16 3.23
N ASP A 101 -51.19 -16.34 3.28
CA ASP A 101 -51.69 -15.74 4.52
C ASP A 101 -52.46 -16.75 5.39
N GLU A 102 -52.86 -16.33 6.59
CA GLU A 102 -53.66 -17.16 7.53
C GLU A 102 -55.02 -17.59 6.96
N GLY A 103 -55.52 -16.88 5.94
CA GLY A 103 -56.72 -17.22 5.18
C GLY A 103 -56.48 -18.21 4.04
N ASN A 104 -55.24 -18.73 3.90
CA ASN A 104 -54.79 -19.59 2.83
C ASN A 104 -54.94 -18.94 1.43
N GLN A 105 -54.80 -17.61 1.36
CA GLN A 105 -54.74 -16.85 0.13
C GLN A 105 -53.29 -16.59 -0.26
N LEU A 106 -52.95 -16.84 -1.53
CA LEU A 106 -51.65 -16.51 -2.09
C LEU A 106 -51.49 -14.99 -2.20
N LYS A 107 -50.44 -14.46 -1.59
CA LYS A 107 -49.94 -13.10 -1.76
C LYS A 107 -48.59 -13.17 -2.46
N LEU A 108 -48.38 -12.34 -3.47
CA LEU A 108 -47.18 -12.44 -4.30
C LEU A 108 -46.91 -11.12 -5.02
N ALA A 109 -45.63 -10.75 -5.11
CA ALA A 109 -45.10 -9.66 -5.90
C ALA A 109 -43.92 -10.24 -6.68
N ALA A 110 -44.02 -10.26 -8.00
CA ALA A 110 -42.95 -10.78 -8.85
C ALA A 110 -42.91 -9.94 -10.13
N MET A 111 -41.85 -9.16 -10.27
CA MET A 111 -41.66 -8.28 -11.40
C MET A 111 -40.63 -8.88 -12.34
N THR A 112 -40.89 -8.77 -13.65
CA THR A 112 -39.91 -9.06 -14.72
C THR A 112 -39.44 -7.72 -15.30
N TYR A 113 -39.16 -7.63 -16.59
CA TYR A 113 -38.95 -6.35 -17.29
C TYR A 113 -40.28 -5.68 -17.70
N ARG A 114 -41.25 -5.65 -16.78
CA ARG A 114 -42.54 -4.94 -16.89
C ARG A 114 -43.32 -5.22 -18.18
N GLN A 115 -43.24 -6.45 -18.67
CA GLN A 115 -43.87 -6.83 -19.94
C GLN A 115 -45.40 -6.76 -19.90
N ARG A 116 -46.00 -6.97 -18.72
CA ARG A 116 -47.45 -7.11 -18.56
C ARG A 116 -48.02 -6.20 -17.50
N GLY A 117 -47.19 -5.72 -16.58
CA GLY A 117 -47.59 -4.83 -15.51
C GLY A 117 -46.46 -4.50 -14.56
N ASN A 118 -46.85 -4.08 -13.36
CA ASN A 118 -45.98 -3.72 -12.26
C ASN A 118 -46.60 -4.25 -10.96
N ASP A 119 -45.73 -4.73 -10.08
CA ASP A 119 -46.07 -5.21 -8.74
C ASP A 119 -45.30 -4.45 -7.64
N TYR A 120 -44.40 -3.54 -8.02
CA TYR A 120 -43.62 -2.70 -7.12
C TYR A 120 -43.76 -1.22 -7.46
N TRP A 121 -43.65 -0.36 -6.44
CA TRP A 121 -43.76 1.09 -6.53
C TRP A 121 -42.76 1.78 -5.59
N PRO A 122 -42.26 2.97 -5.94
CA PRO A 122 -41.30 3.69 -5.10
C PRO A 122 -41.88 4.11 -3.74
N GLY A 123 -41.00 4.26 -2.76
CA GLY A 123 -41.28 4.87 -1.46
C GLY A 123 -41.60 3.90 -0.32
N PRO A 124 -41.52 4.39 0.92
CA PRO A 124 -41.81 3.61 2.12
C PRO A 124 -43.32 3.43 2.35
N LEU A 125 -43.69 2.40 3.13
CA LEU A 125 -45.06 2.15 3.56
C LEU A 125 -45.35 2.84 4.90
N SER A 126 -46.63 3.19 5.12
CA SER A 126 -47.10 3.78 6.37
C SER A 126 -46.86 2.88 7.58
N ASP A 127 -46.45 3.47 8.70
CA ASP A 127 -46.19 2.78 9.97
C ASP A 127 -47.41 2.73 10.91
N ASP A 128 -48.60 3.08 10.40
CA ASP A 128 -49.88 3.08 11.12
C ASP A 128 -50.53 1.68 11.20
N GLY A 129 -49.80 0.65 10.78
CA GLY A 129 -50.29 -0.73 10.69
C GLY A 129 -51.22 -1.00 9.51
N LEU A 130 -51.40 -0.04 8.58
CA LEU A 130 -52.19 -0.27 7.37
C LEU A 130 -51.33 -0.74 6.19
N ALA A 131 -50.02 -0.50 6.23
CA ALA A 131 -49.06 -0.77 5.16
C ALA A 131 -49.54 -0.17 3.83
N THR A 132 -49.74 1.15 3.81
CA THR A 132 -50.25 1.89 2.64
C THR A 132 -49.28 2.98 2.22
N VAL A 133 -49.33 3.37 0.95
CA VAL A 133 -48.58 4.51 0.41
C VAL A 133 -49.50 5.40 -0.41
N THR A 134 -49.14 6.68 -0.55
CA THR A 134 -49.88 7.66 -1.35
C THR A 134 -49.13 7.95 -2.64
N LYS A 135 -49.84 8.45 -3.67
CA LYS A 135 -49.20 8.83 -4.94
C LYS A 135 -48.11 9.88 -4.70
N GLU A 136 -48.35 10.84 -3.81
CA GLU A 136 -47.40 11.89 -3.48
C GLU A 136 -46.10 11.33 -2.88
N VAL A 137 -46.19 10.29 -2.04
CA VAL A 137 -45.00 9.60 -1.52
C VAL A 137 -44.28 8.85 -2.65
N CYS A 138 -44.99 8.08 -3.47
CA CYS A 138 -44.38 7.38 -4.61
C CYS A 138 -43.66 8.35 -5.57
N ASP A 139 -44.27 9.48 -5.92
CA ASP A 139 -43.65 10.47 -6.80
C ASP A 139 -42.40 11.13 -6.18
N ARG A 140 -42.37 11.34 -4.86
CA ARG A 140 -41.21 11.94 -4.15
C ARG A 140 -40.04 10.97 -4.04
N TYR A 141 -40.33 9.69 -3.84
CA TYR A 141 -39.33 8.63 -3.64
C TYR A 141 -38.96 7.89 -4.93
N ASP A 142 -39.52 8.25 -6.08
CA ASP A 142 -39.06 7.80 -7.41
C ASP A 142 -37.72 8.47 -7.76
N ARG A 143 -36.67 8.08 -7.03
CA ARG A 143 -35.28 8.55 -7.17
C ARG A 143 -34.32 7.57 -6.49
N HIS A 144 -33.05 7.70 -6.84
CA HIS A 144 -31.95 7.03 -6.14
C HIS A 144 -31.05 8.06 -5.43
N TRP A 145 -30.49 7.64 -4.31
CA TRP A 145 -29.44 8.36 -3.60
C TRP A 145 -28.10 7.69 -3.91
N ILE A 146 -27.27 8.37 -4.71
CA ILE A 146 -25.96 7.86 -5.11
C ILE A 146 -24.93 8.52 -4.23
N ILE A 147 -24.19 7.72 -3.47
CA ILE A 147 -23.17 8.16 -2.54
C ILE A 147 -21.86 7.41 -2.81
N LEU A 148 -20.75 8.12 -2.65
CA LEU A 148 -19.41 7.55 -2.76
C LEU A 148 -18.81 7.42 -1.36
N ARG A 149 -18.13 6.30 -1.09
CA ARG A 149 -17.46 6.08 0.21
C ARG A 149 -16.45 7.18 0.51
N GLU A 150 -15.63 7.57 -0.47
CA GLU A 150 -14.63 8.64 -0.36
C GLU A 150 -15.23 9.97 0.14
N GLN A 151 -16.45 10.31 -0.29
CA GLN A 151 -17.13 11.53 0.18
C GLN A 151 -17.42 11.47 1.68
N VAL A 152 -17.76 10.27 2.19
CA VAL A 152 -18.05 10.03 3.60
C VAL A 152 -16.76 9.93 4.41
N ASP A 153 -15.70 9.33 3.86
CA ASP A 153 -14.37 9.29 4.49
C ASP A 153 -13.84 10.72 4.75
N ILE A 154 -13.88 11.58 3.73
CA ILE A 154 -13.49 13.00 3.86
C ILE A 154 -14.39 13.73 4.87
N HIS A 155 -15.71 13.49 4.82
CA HIS A 155 -16.65 14.14 5.74
C HIS A 155 -16.43 13.73 7.19
N LYS A 156 -16.20 12.44 7.44
CA LYS A 156 -15.84 11.92 8.76
C LYS A 156 -14.55 12.55 9.26
N ALA A 157 -13.49 12.58 8.44
CA ALA A 157 -12.22 13.18 8.82
C ALA A 157 -12.36 14.68 9.17
N TRP A 158 -13.20 15.41 8.42
CA TRP A 158 -13.53 16.80 8.73
C TRP A 158 -14.26 16.95 10.07
N LEU A 159 -15.24 16.08 10.36
CA LEU A 159 -15.94 16.04 11.65
C LEU A 159 -14.99 15.73 12.82
N GLU A 160 -14.06 14.80 12.63
CA GLU A 160 -13.06 14.44 13.64
C GLU A 160 -12.07 15.57 13.90
N CYS A 161 -11.56 16.22 12.84
CA CYS A 161 -10.70 17.41 12.97
C CYS A 161 -11.40 18.55 13.73
N LYS A 162 -12.71 18.72 13.54
CA LYS A 162 -13.50 19.73 14.27
C LYS A 162 -13.59 19.45 15.77
N ASP A 163 -13.55 18.18 16.16
CA ASP A 163 -13.59 17.73 17.56
C ASP A 163 -12.20 17.66 18.20
N ASP A 164 -11.13 17.66 17.39
CA ASP A 164 -9.74 17.66 17.83
C ASP A 164 -9.22 19.08 18.14
N PRO A 165 -8.82 19.38 19.40
CA PRO A 165 -8.25 20.68 19.76
C PRO A 165 -6.94 21.04 19.05
N ASP A 166 -6.22 20.05 18.51
CA ASP A 166 -4.91 20.22 17.89
C ASP A 166 -5.00 20.33 16.35
N CYS A 167 -6.20 20.20 15.76
CA CYS A 167 -6.45 20.30 14.32
C CYS A 167 -7.04 21.67 13.94
N ASP A 168 -6.41 22.40 13.01
CA ASP A 168 -7.02 23.60 12.41
C ASP A 168 -7.80 23.23 11.14
N VAL A 169 -9.12 23.15 11.28
CA VAL A 169 -10.05 22.85 10.18
C VAL A 169 -9.88 23.79 8.98
N ALA A 170 -9.50 25.05 9.19
CA ALA A 170 -9.37 26.02 8.11
C ALA A 170 -8.15 25.74 7.22
N ASP A 171 -7.10 25.15 7.79
CA ASP A 171 -5.86 24.82 7.11
C ASP A 171 -5.92 23.40 6.51
N GLU A 172 -6.50 22.45 7.24
CA GLU A 172 -6.58 21.04 6.83
C GLU A 172 -7.72 20.78 5.82
N PHE A 173 -8.86 21.46 5.96
CA PHE A 173 -10.03 21.30 5.10
C PHE A 173 -10.55 22.65 4.56
N PRO A 174 -9.72 23.40 3.80
CA PRO A 174 -10.01 24.77 3.41
C PRO A 174 -11.30 24.87 2.58
N GLY A 175 -12.32 25.50 3.16
CA GLY A 175 -13.61 25.74 2.51
C GLY A 175 -14.53 24.52 2.43
N TYR A 176 -14.19 23.39 3.07
CA TYR A 176 -15.00 22.17 3.00
C TYR A 176 -16.42 22.36 3.55
N GLU A 177 -16.59 23.07 4.67
CA GLU A 177 -17.91 23.33 5.27
C GLU A 177 -18.90 23.97 4.27
N GLY A 178 -18.41 24.81 3.36
CA GLY A 178 -19.22 25.43 2.30
C GLY A 178 -19.43 24.55 1.06
N ASN A 179 -18.71 23.42 0.96
CA ASN A 179 -18.69 22.48 -0.16
C ASN A 179 -19.05 21.04 0.25
N ILE A 180 -19.69 20.85 1.41
CA ILE A 180 -20.17 19.52 1.85
C ILE A 180 -21.05 18.93 0.73
N PRO A 181 -20.80 17.67 0.29
CA PRO A 181 -21.58 17.03 -0.76
C PRO A 181 -23.10 17.09 -0.48
N GLU A 182 -23.87 17.45 -1.50
CA GLU A 182 -25.34 17.59 -1.38
C GLU A 182 -26.01 16.29 -0.90
N ILE A 183 -25.45 15.13 -1.27
CA ILE A 183 -25.92 13.82 -0.84
C ILE A 183 -25.79 13.59 0.67
N ILE A 184 -24.76 14.15 1.30
CA ILE A 184 -24.56 14.09 2.76
C ILE A 184 -25.54 15.05 3.43
N LEU A 185 -25.62 16.31 2.95
CA LEU A 185 -26.55 17.30 3.51
C LEU A 185 -28.01 16.87 3.48
N ASN A 186 -28.42 16.15 2.42
CA ASN A 186 -29.80 15.71 2.19
C ASN A 186 -29.96 14.19 2.28
N TRP A 187 -29.11 13.52 3.08
CA TRP A 187 -29.21 12.08 3.28
C TRP A 187 -30.60 11.72 3.86
N PRO A 188 -31.33 10.74 3.30
CA PRO A 188 -32.73 10.48 3.64
C PRO A 188 -32.88 9.66 4.93
N ALA A 189 -32.07 9.95 5.96
CA ALA A 189 -32.04 9.23 7.24
C ALA A 189 -33.42 9.13 7.88
N HIS A 190 -34.20 10.21 7.90
CA HIS A 190 -35.57 10.27 8.40
C HIS A 190 -36.58 10.60 7.29
N GLY A 191 -36.30 10.14 6.07
CA GLY A 191 -37.06 10.47 4.86
C GLY A 191 -36.67 11.81 4.23
N ILE A 192 -37.38 12.17 3.16
CA ILE A 192 -37.21 13.43 2.44
C ILE A 192 -37.74 14.60 3.28
N ASP A 193 -36.85 15.50 3.70
CA ASP A 193 -37.16 16.66 4.57
C ASP A 193 -37.48 16.26 6.03
N ASN A 194 -36.95 15.13 6.51
CA ASN A 194 -37.15 14.62 7.89
C ASN A 194 -38.63 14.43 8.26
N GLU A 195 -39.44 13.92 7.33
CA GLU A 195 -40.89 13.74 7.51
C GLU A 195 -41.27 12.45 8.25
N LEU A 196 -40.34 11.51 8.41
CA LEU A 196 -40.58 10.21 9.06
C LEU A 196 -40.08 10.21 10.52
N PRO A 197 -40.84 9.61 11.46
CA PRO A 197 -40.47 9.55 12.88
C PRO A 197 -39.49 8.41 13.22
N TYR A 198 -38.95 7.72 12.22
CA TYR A 198 -38.07 6.56 12.36
C TYR A 198 -36.92 6.64 11.37
N ARG A 199 -35.86 5.85 11.61
CA ARG A 199 -34.72 5.72 10.70
C ARG A 199 -35.11 4.94 9.44
N LEU A 200 -35.04 5.59 8.29
CA LEU A 200 -35.29 5.03 6.98
C LEU A 200 -33.97 4.57 6.33
N ALA A 201 -33.04 5.49 6.08
CA ALA A 201 -31.69 5.20 5.60
C ALA A 201 -30.68 5.17 6.76
N PRO A 202 -29.62 4.37 6.68
CA PRO A 202 -28.69 4.21 7.79
C PRO A 202 -27.69 5.38 7.90
N PHE A 203 -27.36 5.79 9.13
CA PHE A 203 -26.34 6.78 9.46
C PHE A 203 -25.63 6.42 10.78
N ILE A 204 -24.37 6.83 10.93
CA ILE A 204 -23.66 6.78 12.20
C ILE A 204 -24.05 8.02 13.01
N ASP A 205 -24.69 7.76 14.14
CA ASP A 205 -25.12 8.76 15.12
C ASP A 205 -24.00 8.97 16.14
N ARG A 206 -23.33 10.12 16.08
CA ARG A 206 -22.12 10.40 16.89
C ARG A 206 -22.44 10.99 18.25
N ASP A 207 -23.57 11.69 18.39
CA ASP A 207 -23.97 12.33 19.64
C ASP A 207 -25.06 11.57 20.42
N GLY A 208 -25.64 10.53 19.81
CA GLY A 208 -26.57 9.59 20.41
C GLY A 208 -27.99 10.13 20.54
N ASP A 209 -28.38 11.13 19.75
CA ASP A 209 -29.69 11.76 19.80
C ASP A 209 -30.76 11.12 18.87
N GLU A 210 -30.36 10.11 18.10
CA GLU A 210 -31.14 9.37 17.10
C GLU A 210 -31.67 10.20 15.92
N LEU A 211 -31.18 11.43 15.73
CA LEU A 211 -31.49 12.30 14.59
C LEU A 211 -30.25 12.46 13.71
N TYR A 212 -30.46 12.71 12.41
CA TYR A 212 -29.35 12.95 11.50
C TYR A 212 -29.06 14.45 11.38
N ASP A 213 -27.88 14.88 11.85
CA ASP A 213 -27.32 16.21 11.59
C ASP A 213 -26.03 16.07 10.76
N PRO A 214 -25.97 16.52 9.50
CA PRO A 214 -24.75 16.39 8.68
C PRO A 214 -23.55 17.17 9.23
N PHE A 215 -23.70 18.03 10.24
CA PHE A 215 -22.60 18.74 10.91
C PHE A 215 -22.05 18.01 12.14
N ILE A 216 -22.63 16.85 12.48
CA ILE A 216 -22.26 15.98 13.61
C ILE A 216 -22.15 14.52 13.16
N ASP A 217 -23.01 14.06 12.26
CA ASP A 217 -23.19 12.67 11.81
C ASP A 217 -22.82 12.47 10.34
N TYR A 218 -22.79 11.20 9.91
CA TYR A 218 -22.51 10.83 8.53
C TYR A 218 -23.22 9.54 8.09
N PRO A 219 -23.48 9.33 6.78
CA PRO A 219 -24.10 8.10 6.26
C PRO A 219 -23.31 6.84 6.64
N ALA A 220 -23.99 5.73 6.96
CA ALA A 220 -23.38 4.63 7.72
C ALA A 220 -22.45 3.70 6.91
N TYR A 221 -21.29 4.18 6.50
CA TYR A 221 -20.17 3.32 6.12
C TYR A 221 -19.40 2.88 7.38
N ASP A 222 -19.01 1.60 7.43
CA ASP A 222 -18.15 1.08 8.49
C ASP A 222 -16.67 1.36 8.16
N ILE A 223 -16.25 2.59 8.42
CA ILE A 223 -14.89 3.08 8.16
C ILE A 223 -13.89 2.50 9.17
N ASP A 224 -14.33 2.30 10.42
CA ASP A 224 -13.49 1.82 11.53
C ASP A 224 -13.48 0.29 11.69
N ARG A 225 -14.20 -0.44 10.85
CA ARG A 225 -14.35 -1.91 10.91
C ARG A 225 -14.87 -2.38 12.27
N ALA A 226 -15.83 -1.64 12.81
CA ALA A 226 -16.33 -1.81 14.17
C ALA A 226 -17.60 -2.68 14.24
N PHE A 227 -18.18 -3.04 13.09
CA PHE A 227 -19.48 -3.70 13.03
C PHE A 227 -19.42 -5.09 12.40
N ASP A 228 -20.23 -6.00 12.93
CA ASP A 228 -20.55 -7.27 12.28
C ASP A 228 -21.83 -7.09 11.43
N CYS A 229 -21.64 -6.99 10.12
CA CYS A 229 -22.69 -6.86 9.11
C CYS A 229 -23.65 -8.05 9.04
N GLN A 230 -23.31 -9.20 9.65
CA GLN A 230 -24.16 -10.37 9.69
C GLN A 230 -25.20 -10.27 10.82
N LEU A 231 -25.06 -9.31 11.73
CA LEU A 231 -26.07 -9.03 12.76
C LEU A 231 -27.27 -8.28 12.18
N LYS A 232 -28.46 -8.66 12.64
CA LYS A 232 -29.73 -8.10 12.15
C LYS A 232 -29.87 -6.60 12.44
N GLU A 233 -29.32 -6.17 13.57
CA GLU A 233 -29.38 -4.82 14.09
C GLU A 233 -28.47 -3.85 13.32
N VAL A 234 -27.46 -4.39 12.62
CA VAL A 234 -26.48 -3.59 11.86
C VAL A 234 -27.07 -3.25 10.49
N ASP A 235 -27.09 -1.95 10.18
CA ASP A 235 -27.59 -1.39 8.92
C ASP A 235 -26.52 -0.44 8.38
N LEU A 236 -25.84 -0.86 7.32
CA LEU A 236 -24.65 -0.21 6.77
C LEU A 236 -24.76 -0.04 5.26
N LEU A 237 -23.99 0.92 4.74
CA LEU A 237 -23.71 1.09 3.32
C LEU A 237 -22.42 0.36 2.96
N TYR A 238 -22.38 -0.23 1.76
CA TYR A 238 -21.22 -0.99 1.26
C TYR A 238 -20.78 -0.50 -0.12
N GLY A 239 -19.55 -0.83 -0.52
CA GLY A 239 -19.00 -0.45 -1.82
C GLY A 239 -18.32 0.92 -1.82
N ASP A 240 -17.55 1.18 -2.87
CA ASP A 240 -16.94 2.50 -3.10
C ASP A 240 -17.97 3.44 -3.76
N GLN A 241 -18.92 2.87 -4.54
CA GLN A 241 -20.14 3.53 -4.98
C GLN A 241 -21.35 2.74 -4.47
N THR A 242 -22.31 3.45 -3.87
CA THR A 242 -23.58 2.87 -3.40
C THR A 242 -24.75 3.65 -3.99
N ILE A 243 -25.69 2.93 -4.57
CA ILE A 243 -27.01 3.44 -4.95
C ILE A 243 -27.99 2.94 -3.90
N TRP A 244 -28.62 3.84 -3.15
CA TRP A 244 -29.61 3.50 -2.13
C TRP A 244 -31.01 3.98 -2.54
N TRP A 245 -32.05 3.18 -2.29
CA TRP A 245 -33.45 3.55 -2.50
C TRP A 245 -34.41 2.69 -1.68
N VAL A 246 -35.69 3.09 -1.67
CA VAL A 246 -36.77 2.36 -0.99
C VAL A 246 -37.97 2.21 -1.91
N TYR A 247 -38.57 1.02 -1.91
CA TYR A 247 -39.76 0.70 -2.68
C TYR A 247 -40.65 -0.31 -1.94
N ASN A 248 -41.86 -0.54 -2.44
CA ASN A 248 -42.87 -1.37 -1.80
C ASN A 248 -43.76 -2.10 -2.81
N ASP A 249 -44.50 -3.11 -2.36
CA ASP A 249 -45.46 -3.86 -3.18
C ASP A 249 -46.92 -3.42 -2.96
N ARG A 250 -47.21 -2.29 -2.31
CA ARG A 250 -48.59 -1.90 -1.96
C ARG A 250 -48.94 -0.48 -2.38
N GLY A 251 -48.41 -0.06 -3.54
CA GLY A 251 -48.70 1.22 -4.18
C GLY A 251 -49.91 1.23 -5.10
N ASN A 252 -50.21 0.11 -5.77
CA ASN A 252 -51.35 -0.04 -6.68
C ASN A 252 -51.75 -1.53 -6.78
N VAL A 253 -52.66 -1.86 -7.70
CA VAL A 253 -53.02 -3.25 -8.00
C VAL A 253 -51.87 -3.95 -8.74
N HIS A 254 -51.53 -5.16 -8.30
CA HIS A 254 -50.55 -6.00 -8.97
C HIS A 254 -51.08 -6.38 -10.35
N SER A 255 -50.34 -5.99 -11.38
CA SER A 255 -50.76 -6.18 -12.77
C SER A 255 -49.89 -7.18 -13.51
N GLU A 256 -48.67 -7.44 -13.04
CA GLU A 256 -47.78 -8.45 -13.60
C GLU A 256 -48.27 -9.85 -13.15
N THR A 257 -48.47 -10.04 -11.85
CA THR A 257 -48.83 -11.37 -11.29
C THR A 257 -50.32 -11.55 -11.05
N GLN A 258 -51.07 -10.45 -10.97
CA GLN A 258 -52.49 -10.40 -10.61
C GLN A 258 -52.80 -10.97 -9.21
N ALA A 259 -51.77 -11.08 -8.34
CA ALA A 259 -51.91 -11.56 -6.97
C ALA A 259 -52.40 -10.45 -6.02
N GLY A 260 -52.68 -10.82 -4.76
CA GLY A 260 -52.84 -9.82 -3.70
C GLY A 260 -51.48 -9.35 -3.17
N ALA A 261 -51.38 -8.06 -2.85
CA ALA A 261 -50.21 -7.48 -2.21
C ALA A 261 -49.87 -8.15 -0.86
N LEU A 262 -48.59 -8.28 -0.58
CA LEU A 262 -48.00 -8.75 0.67
C LEU A 262 -47.96 -7.62 1.72
N GLY A 263 -47.66 -6.39 1.33
CA GLY A 263 -47.46 -5.25 2.24
C GLY A 263 -46.03 -5.16 2.78
N PHE A 264 -45.05 -5.31 1.89
CA PHE A 264 -43.62 -5.24 2.19
C PHE A 264 -43.03 -3.89 1.79
N GLU A 265 -42.17 -3.38 2.67
CA GLU A 265 -41.23 -2.30 2.38
C GLU A 265 -39.85 -2.91 2.16
N ILE A 266 -39.19 -2.51 1.07
CA ILE A 266 -37.87 -3.00 0.68
C ILE A 266 -36.95 -1.78 0.63
N ARG A 267 -35.94 -1.78 1.50
CA ARG A 267 -34.85 -0.80 1.49
C ARG A 267 -33.68 -1.48 0.81
N ALA A 268 -33.25 -0.93 -0.31
CA ALA A 268 -32.32 -1.57 -1.21
C ALA A 268 -31.06 -0.73 -1.38
N GLN A 269 -29.94 -1.42 -1.54
CA GLN A 269 -28.70 -0.84 -2.01
C GLN A 269 -28.09 -1.72 -3.09
N ALA A 270 -27.51 -1.07 -4.11
CA ALA A 270 -26.68 -1.68 -5.12
C ALA A 270 -25.30 -1.04 -5.04
N PHE A 271 -24.24 -1.84 -5.05
CA PHE A 271 -22.89 -1.34 -4.81
C PHE A 271 -21.80 -2.13 -5.53
N ALA A 272 -20.65 -1.48 -5.71
CA ALA A 272 -19.49 -2.02 -6.40
C ALA A 272 -18.19 -1.43 -5.83
N PHE A 273 -17.08 -2.13 -6.04
CA PHE A 273 -15.73 -1.73 -5.60
C PHE A 273 -14.84 -1.47 -6.79
N THR A 274 -13.98 -0.46 -6.66
CA THR A 274 -12.90 -0.18 -7.60
C THR A 274 -11.66 -0.91 -7.12
N THR A 275 -11.32 -2.03 -7.76
CA THR A 275 -10.14 -2.83 -7.43
C THR A 275 -9.30 -3.08 -8.68
N ASN A 276 -8.11 -3.66 -8.49
CA ASN A 276 -7.23 -4.07 -9.59
C ASN A 276 -7.29 -5.60 -9.85
N ASP A 277 -8.32 -6.27 -9.34
CA ASP A 277 -8.51 -7.72 -9.42
C ASP A 277 -9.93 -8.07 -9.91
N GLU A 278 -10.34 -9.33 -9.78
CA GLU A 278 -11.61 -9.87 -10.28
C GLU A 278 -12.84 -9.18 -9.64
N ILE A 279 -12.70 -8.59 -8.44
CA ILE A 279 -13.77 -7.83 -7.78
C ILE A 279 -14.20 -6.63 -8.65
N ASN A 280 -13.30 -6.11 -9.48
CA ASN A 280 -13.57 -5.02 -10.41
C ASN A 280 -14.61 -5.40 -11.49
N ASN A 281 -14.89 -6.70 -11.68
CA ASN A 281 -15.90 -7.24 -12.59
C ASN A 281 -17.22 -7.62 -11.87
N MET A 282 -17.36 -7.31 -10.58
CA MET A 282 -18.50 -7.74 -9.76
C MET A 282 -19.47 -6.60 -9.42
N THR A 283 -20.74 -6.92 -9.23
CA THR A 283 -21.71 -5.99 -8.61
C THR A 283 -22.52 -6.69 -7.55
N PHE A 284 -22.93 -5.96 -6.51
CA PHE A 284 -23.63 -6.52 -5.36
C PHE A 284 -24.93 -5.78 -5.09
N ASN A 285 -25.91 -6.50 -4.55
CA ASN A 285 -27.15 -5.94 -4.07
C ASN A 285 -27.45 -6.45 -2.66
N ASN A 286 -27.91 -5.56 -1.79
CA ASN A 286 -28.37 -5.89 -0.46
C ASN A 286 -29.78 -5.30 -0.23
N TYR A 287 -30.67 -6.12 0.31
CA TYR A 287 -32.08 -5.78 0.52
C TYR A 287 -32.47 -6.03 1.97
N ARG A 288 -33.00 -5.00 2.63
CA ARG A 288 -33.66 -5.10 3.93
C ARG A 288 -35.17 -5.10 3.70
N ILE A 289 -35.80 -6.25 3.92
CA ILE A 289 -37.21 -6.51 3.61
C ILE A 289 -38.01 -6.55 4.90
N ILE A 290 -38.99 -5.66 5.04
CA ILE A 290 -39.82 -5.51 6.25
C ILE A 290 -41.26 -5.87 5.92
N ASN A 291 -41.82 -6.83 6.67
CA ASN A 291 -43.26 -7.11 6.61
C ASN A 291 -44.05 -6.04 7.37
N LYS A 292 -44.53 -5.00 6.69
CA LYS A 292 -45.35 -3.94 7.29
C LYS A 292 -46.83 -4.33 7.44
N SER A 293 -47.25 -5.47 6.88
CA SER A 293 -48.63 -5.95 6.96
C SER A 293 -49.02 -6.40 8.37
N THR A 294 -50.33 -6.63 8.60
CA THR A 294 -50.86 -7.10 9.88
C THR A 294 -50.99 -8.62 9.98
N PHE A 295 -50.57 -9.38 8.95
CA PHE A 295 -50.76 -10.83 8.90
C PHE A 295 -49.44 -11.59 8.76
N ARG A 296 -49.42 -12.81 9.28
CA ARG A 296 -48.31 -13.74 9.11
C ARG A 296 -48.41 -14.42 7.75
N LEU A 297 -47.29 -14.53 7.05
CA LEU A 297 -47.14 -15.35 5.86
C LEU A 297 -46.50 -16.69 6.23
N THR A 298 -46.95 -17.76 5.59
CA THR A 298 -46.40 -19.11 5.70
C THR A 298 -46.12 -19.66 4.30
N ASN A 299 -45.26 -20.68 4.20
CA ASN A 299 -44.73 -21.15 2.91
C ASN A 299 -44.19 -19.98 2.07
N THR A 300 -43.45 -19.08 2.73
CA THR A 300 -42.92 -17.88 2.09
C THR A 300 -41.65 -18.26 1.35
N TYR A 301 -41.49 -17.73 0.14
CA TYR A 301 -40.29 -17.87 -0.66
C TYR A 301 -39.83 -16.49 -1.09
N PHE A 302 -38.53 -16.26 -0.96
CA PHE A 302 -37.85 -15.14 -1.58
C PHE A 302 -37.04 -15.69 -2.75
N SER A 303 -37.15 -15.04 -3.90
CA SER A 303 -36.43 -15.45 -5.10
C SER A 303 -35.80 -14.25 -5.79
N THR A 304 -34.59 -14.43 -6.33
CA THR A 304 -33.94 -13.46 -7.20
C THR A 304 -34.07 -13.95 -8.63
N TRP A 305 -34.81 -13.21 -9.44
CA TRP A 305 -35.05 -13.51 -10.84
C TRP A 305 -34.06 -12.76 -11.71
N PHE A 306 -33.48 -13.44 -12.70
CA PHE A 306 -32.58 -12.84 -13.67
C PHE A 306 -32.80 -13.40 -15.08
N ASP A 307 -32.60 -12.54 -16.07
CA ASP A 307 -32.71 -12.80 -17.50
C ASP A 307 -31.28 -12.67 -18.08
N PRO A 308 -30.46 -13.73 -18.02
CA PRO A 308 -29.16 -13.71 -18.67
C PRO A 308 -29.36 -13.64 -20.19
N ASP A 309 -28.77 -12.62 -20.78
CA ASP A 309 -28.60 -12.47 -22.23
C ASP A 309 -27.09 -12.30 -22.41
N LEU A 310 -26.34 -13.41 -22.42
CA LEU A 310 -24.88 -13.35 -22.48
C LEU A 310 -24.44 -13.09 -23.93
N GLY A 311 -24.59 -11.84 -24.35
CA GLY A 311 -24.47 -11.45 -25.75
C GLY A 311 -25.68 -11.93 -26.55
N PHE A 312 -25.59 -13.07 -27.23
CA PHE A 312 -26.70 -13.67 -27.95
C PHE A 312 -27.54 -14.57 -27.02
N ALA A 313 -28.84 -14.28 -26.90
CA ALA A 313 -29.69 -14.93 -25.90
C ALA A 313 -30.13 -16.38 -26.25
N GLN A 314 -29.92 -16.84 -27.49
CA GLN A 314 -30.48 -18.13 -27.95
C GLN A 314 -29.51 -19.31 -27.83
N ASP A 315 -28.26 -19.04 -27.51
CA ASP A 315 -27.22 -20.02 -27.22
C ASP A 315 -26.82 -20.00 -25.73
N ASP A 316 -27.59 -19.35 -24.88
CA ASP A 316 -27.40 -19.34 -23.43
C ASP A 316 -27.72 -20.70 -22.77
N ILE A 317 -26.80 -21.14 -21.90
CA ILE A 317 -26.87 -22.37 -21.11
C ILE A 317 -26.80 -22.03 -19.63
N ILE A 318 -27.75 -22.53 -18.86
CA ILE A 318 -27.91 -22.23 -17.43
C ILE A 318 -27.56 -23.43 -16.55
N GLY A 319 -27.00 -23.16 -15.37
CA GLY A 319 -26.80 -24.17 -14.33
C GLY A 319 -26.57 -23.56 -12.96
N CYS A 320 -26.26 -24.41 -11.98
CA CYS A 320 -25.94 -23.97 -10.63
C CYS A 320 -24.81 -24.76 -9.99
N ASP A 321 -24.20 -24.20 -8.95
CA ASP A 321 -23.34 -24.86 -7.97
C ASP A 321 -24.08 -24.83 -6.63
N ILE A 322 -24.46 -26.01 -6.13
CA ILE A 322 -25.30 -26.10 -4.94
C ILE A 322 -24.57 -25.54 -3.71
N PRO A 323 -23.40 -26.07 -3.27
CA PRO A 323 -22.72 -25.59 -2.08
C PRO A 323 -22.48 -24.09 -2.02
N ARG A 324 -22.16 -23.45 -3.16
CA ARG A 324 -21.86 -22.01 -3.21
C ARG A 324 -23.10 -21.13 -3.17
N GLY A 325 -24.26 -21.63 -3.61
CA GLY A 325 -25.42 -20.76 -3.83
C GLY A 325 -25.43 -20.08 -5.20
N LEU A 326 -24.47 -20.44 -6.06
CA LEU A 326 -24.22 -19.83 -7.35
C LEU A 326 -25.13 -20.41 -8.45
N GLY A 327 -25.74 -19.54 -9.24
CA GLY A 327 -26.35 -19.84 -10.53
C GLY A 327 -25.50 -19.22 -11.64
N TYR A 328 -25.31 -19.87 -12.77
CA TYR A 328 -24.43 -19.35 -13.84
C TYR A 328 -25.03 -19.53 -15.23
N CYS A 329 -24.60 -18.67 -16.15
CA CYS A 329 -24.91 -18.72 -17.58
C CYS A 329 -23.62 -18.68 -18.41
N TYR A 330 -23.57 -19.47 -19.49
CA TYR A 330 -22.48 -19.54 -20.46
C TYR A 330 -23.02 -19.98 -21.83
N ASN A 331 -22.25 -19.80 -22.90
CA ASN A 331 -22.73 -20.12 -24.25
C ASN A 331 -22.66 -21.63 -24.58
N SER A 332 -23.57 -22.06 -25.45
CA SER A 332 -23.76 -23.46 -25.87
C SER A 332 -22.69 -23.95 -26.84
N ASP A 333 -21.95 -23.02 -27.44
CA ASP A 333 -20.79 -23.28 -28.28
C ASP A 333 -19.64 -22.27 -28.01
N PHE A 334 -18.62 -22.26 -28.87
CA PHE A 334 -17.38 -21.50 -28.65
C PHE A 334 -17.40 -20.09 -29.27
N GLU A 335 -18.47 -19.70 -29.98
CA GLU A 335 -18.58 -18.40 -30.65
C GLU A 335 -19.95 -17.77 -30.33
N ASP A 336 -19.93 -16.71 -29.53
CA ASP A 336 -21.15 -15.93 -29.26
C ASP A 336 -21.43 -14.96 -30.42
N GLU A 337 -22.51 -15.20 -31.15
CA GLU A 337 -22.72 -14.65 -32.47
C GLU A 337 -23.46 -13.30 -32.53
N GLY A 338 -23.42 -12.69 -33.71
CA GLY A 338 -24.22 -11.51 -34.01
C GLY A 338 -23.63 -10.20 -33.50
N PRO A 339 -24.38 -9.09 -33.64
CA PRO A 339 -23.88 -7.75 -33.36
C PRO A 339 -23.70 -7.45 -31.87
N PHE A 340 -24.33 -8.25 -31.00
CA PHE A 340 -24.29 -8.10 -29.54
C PHE A 340 -23.49 -9.21 -28.85
N GLY A 341 -23.09 -10.25 -29.59
CA GLY A 341 -22.29 -11.35 -29.07
C GLY A 341 -20.83 -10.99 -28.76
N TYR A 342 -20.26 -11.72 -27.81
CA TYR A 342 -18.89 -11.65 -27.32
C TYR A 342 -17.86 -12.23 -28.29
N GLY A 343 -18.27 -12.94 -29.34
CA GLY A 343 -17.41 -13.60 -30.33
C GLY A 343 -16.77 -14.88 -29.78
N GLU A 344 -15.61 -15.26 -30.34
CA GLU A 344 -14.86 -16.43 -29.87
C GLU A 344 -14.47 -16.33 -28.40
N TYR A 345 -14.42 -17.46 -27.71
CA TYR A 345 -14.10 -17.55 -26.28
C TYR A 345 -15.10 -16.76 -25.42
N PRO A 346 -16.40 -17.09 -25.45
CA PRO A 346 -17.40 -16.33 -24.72
C PRO A 346 -17.12 -16.31 -23.21
N PRO A 347 -17.52 -15.24 -22.51
CA PRO A 347 -17.46 -15.19 -21.05
C PRO A 347 -18.46 -16.17 -20.41
N ALA A 348 -18.46 -16.21 -19.09
CA ALA A 348 -19.56 -16.72 -18.29
C ALA A 348 -19.96 -15.65 -17.27
N VAL A 349 -21.23 -15.68 -16.85
CA VAL A 349 -21.75 -14.81 -15.80
C VAL A 349 -22.35 -15.66 -14.69
N GLY A 350 -21.94 -15.39 -13.46
CA GLY A 350 -22.44 -15.98 -12.23
C GLY A 350 -23.37 -15.00 -11.50
N PHE A 351 -24.37 -15.54 -10.84
CA PHE A 351 -25.23 -14.84 -9.91
C PHE A 351 -25.27 -15.64 -8.61
N ASP A 352 -24.74 -15.06 -7.54
CA ASP A 352 -24.59 -15.73 -6.26
C ASP A 352 -25.51 -15.18 -5.18
N PHE A 353 -25.88 -16.06 -4.25
CA PHE A 353 -26.82 -15.83 -3.17
C PHE A 353 -26.12 -15.99 -1.81
N PHE A 354 -25.37 -14.96 -1.41
CA PHE A 354 -24.58 -14.95 -0.17
C PHE A 354 -25.42 -15.02 1.11
N GLN A 355 -26.60 -14.39 1.11
CA GLN A 355 -27.40 -14.24 2.32
C GLN A 355 -28.88 -14.22 2.01
N GLY A 356 -29.68 -14.94 2.80
CA GLY A 356 -31.13 -14.96 2.63
C GLY A 356 -31.95 -14.79 3.92
N PRO A 357 -33.25 -15.08 3.83
CA PRO A 357 -34.19 -14.90 4.92
C PRO A 357 -33.89 -15.83 6.09
N PHE A 358 -34.38 -15.47 7.27
CA PHE A 358 -34.28 -16.30 8.46
C PHE A 358 -35.12 -17.58 8.33
N ALA A 359 -34.54 -18.71 8.72
CA ALA A 359 -35.24 -19.99 8.77
C ALA A 359 -36.34 -20.01 9.84
N ASP A 360 -37.26 -20.96 9.76
CA ASP A 360 -38.18 -21.20 10.86
C ASP A 360 -37.43 -21.98 11.96
N TYR A 361 -37.37 -21.42 13.18
CA TYR A 361 -36.67 -22.04 14.31
C TYR A 361 -36.93 -23.54 14.47
N PHE A 362 -35.86 -24.31 14.63
CA PHE A 362 -35.87 -25.76 14.88
C PHE A 362 -36.61 -26.56 13.79
N ASP A 363 -36.39 -26.23 12.51
CA ASP A 363 -37.00 -26.94 11.38
C ASP A 363 -36.30 -28.28 11.04
N GLY A 364 -35.14 -28.53 11.65
CA GLY A 364 -34.35 -29.75 11.51
C GLY A 364 -33.51 -29.78 10.24
N LEU A 365 -33.28 -28.63 9.60
CA LEU A 365 -32.47 -28.48 8.40
C LEU A 365 -31.15 -27.76 8.72
N ASP A 366 -30.21 -27.88 7.79
CA ASP A 366 -28.96 -27.11 7.72
C ASP A 366 -29.12 -26.19 6.50
N ASN A 367 -29.97 -25.19 6.67
CA ASN A 367 -30.40 -24.19 5.68
C ASN A 367 -29.26 -23.32 5.13
N ASP A 368 -28.18 -23.08 5.88
CA ASP A 368 -26.98 -22.36 5.41
C ASP A 368 -25.80 -23.27 5.01
N ARG A 369 -25.89 -24.58 5.30
CA ARG A 369 -24.94 -25.63 4.90
C ARG A 369 -23.56 -25.51 5.54
N ASP A 370 -23.47 -24.86 6.70
CA ASP A 370 -22.22 -24.74 7.46
C ASP A 370 -21.90 -26.02 8.29
N GLY A 371 -22.79 -27.02 8.27
CA GLY A 371 -22.70 -28.26 9.02
C GLY A 371 -23.37 -28.22 10.40
N CYS A 372 -24.07 -27.14 10.74
CA CYS A 372 -24.85 -26.94 11.95
C CYS A 372 -26.36 -27.01 11.72
N VAL A 373 -26.91 -28.22 11.84
CA VAL A 373 -28.38 -28.39 11.86
C VAL A 373 -28.98 -27.64 13.07
N ASP A 374 -29.95 -26.75 12.82
CA ASP A 374 -30.61 -25.89 13.81
C ASP A 374 -29.61 -25.12 14.70
N GLY A 375 -28.56 -24.54 14.11
CA GLY A 375 -27.53 -23.79 14.82
C GLY A 375 -26.86 -22.72 13.97
N VAL A 376 -25.99 -21.94 14.61
CA VAL A 376 -25.09 -20.98 13.97
C VAL A 376 -23.68 -21.15 14.52
N ARG A 377 -22.66 -20.86 13.71
CA ARG A 377 -21.25 -20.83 14.16
C ARG A 377 -20.99 -19.63 15.07
N ASP A 378 -20.26 -19.85 16.16
CA ASP A 378 -19.66 -18.76 16.93
C ASP A 378 -18.30 -18.33 16.37
N GLU A 379 -17.71 -17.28 16.95
CA GLU A 379 -16.39 -16.72 16.57
C GLU A 379 -15.26 -17.77 16.64
N ASP A 380 -15.41 -18.82 17.45
CA ASP A 380 -14.47 -19.93 17.58
C ASP A 380 -14.76 -21.08 16.59
N GLY A 381 -15.75 -20.91 15.71
CA GLY A 381 -16.21 -21.91 14.73
C GLY A 381 -17.00 -23.07 15.33
N ASN A 382 -17.44 -22.97 16.59
CA ASN A 382 -18.24 -24.01 17.24
C ASN A 382 -19.73 -23.86 16.91
N CYS A 383 -20.40 -25.00 16.83
CA CYS A 383 -21.83 -25.05 16.57
C CYS A 383 -22.63 -24.67 17.81
N VAL A 384 -23.38 -23.56 17.76
CA VAL A 384 -24.26 -23.12 18.84
C VAL A 384 -25.71 -23.19 18.39
N ALA A 385 -26.54 -23.90 19.16
CA ALA A 385 -27.96 -24.09 18.83
C ALA A 385 -28.72 -22.75 18.77
N GLU A 386 -29.73 -22.71 17.91
CA GLU A 386 -30.65 -21.58 17.81
C GLU A 386 -31.35 -21.25 19.14
N ASP A 387 -31.61 -19.96 19.36
CA ASP A 387 -32.31 -19.48 20.56
C ASP A 387 -33.20 -18.26 20.23
N PRO A 388 -34.54 -18.46 20.19
CA PRO A 388 -35.51 -17.38 20.00
C PRO A 388 -35.45 -16.26 21.04
N ALA A 389 -34.96 -16.53 22.27
CA ALA A 389 -34.91 -15.54 23.34
C ALA A 389 -33.83 -14.48 23.12
N VAL A 390 -32.74 -14.84 22.44
CA VAL A 390 -31.65 -13.92 22.07
C VAL A 390 -31.65 -13.58 20.58
N GLY A 391 -32.63 -14.08 19.82
CA GLY A 391 -32.77 -13.82 18.38
C GLY A 391 -31.76 -14.55 17.48
N ARG A 392 -31.05 -15.55 18.02
CA ARG A 392 -30.05 -16.35 17.29
C ARG A 392 -30.74 -17.39 16.43
N ASN A 393 -30.66 -17.26 15.11
CA ASN A 393 -31.40 -18.09 14.16
C ASN A 393 -30.56 -18.32 12.90
N GLU A 394 -30.71 -19.49 12.29
CA GLU A 394 -30.10 -19.81 11.00
C GLU A 394 -30.73 -19.00 9.84
N ARG A 395 -30.00 -18.90 8.73
CA ARG A 395 -30.45 -18.27 7.48
C ARG A 395 -30.62 -19.31 6.37
N ILE A 396 -31.54 -19.03 5.46
CA ILE A 396 -31.76 -19.86 4.27
C ILE A 396 -30.95 -19.26 3.11
N ILE A 397 -29.93 -19.97 2.64
CA ILE A 397 -29.24 -19.63 1.38
C ILE A 397 -30.04 -20.16 0.16
N MET A 398 -29.41 -20.48 -0.96
CA MET A 398 -30.09 -21.11 -2.09
C MET A 398 -30.66 -22.50 -1.73
N SER A 399 -31.97 -22.57 -1.45
CA SER A 399 -32.71 -23.82 -1.19
C SER A 399 -33.29 -24.47 -2.46
N GLY A 400 -33.26 -23.75 -3.59
CA GLY A 400 -33.57 -24.28 -4.91
C GLY A 400 -33.08 -23.35 -6.03
N PHE A 401 -32.81 -23.91 -7.21
CA PHE A 401 -32.50 -23.18 -8.43
C PHE A 401 -33.42 -23.64 -9.55
N MET A 402 -34.19 -22.72 -10.12
CA MET A 402 -35.18 -23.00 -11.16
C MET A 402 -34.94 -22.12 -12.38
N TYR A 403 -35.37 -22.58 -13.55
CA TYR A 403 -35.33 -21.78 -14.76
C TYR A 403 -36.62 -21.92 -15.58
N TYR A 404 -36.82 -21.01 -16.54
CA TYR A 404 -37.86 -21.11 -17.56
C TYR A 404 -37.44 -20.41 -18.86
N ASN A 405 -38.06 -20.79 -19.97
CA ASN A 405 -37.74 -20.25 -21.29
C ASN A 405 -38.70 -19.10 -21.66
N ASN A 406 -38.27 -18.16 -22.52
CA ASN A 406 -39.08 -17.03 -23.02
C ASN A 406 -40.19 -17.43 -24.01
N THR A 407 -40.93 -18.50 -23.71
CA THR A 407 -41.86 -19.10 -24.65
C THR A 407 -43.29 -19.05 -24.12
N GLY A 408 -44.23 -19.34 -25.01
CA GLY A 408 -45.63 -19.56 -24.65
C GLY A 408 -45.92 -20.98 -24.16
N ASP A 409 -44.89 -21.80 -23.90
CA ASP A 409 -45.09 -23.20 -23.51
C ASP A 409 -45.92 -23.30 -22.22
N PRO A 410 -46.94 -24.18 -22.17
CA PRO A 410 -47.81 -24.30 -21.01
C PRO A 410 -47.15 -24.93 -19.78
N ALA A 411 -45.95 -25.52 -19.89
CA ALA A 411 -45.21 -26.16 -18.81
C ALA A 411 -43.91 -25.42 -18.46
N SER A 412 -43.10 -25.04 -19.45
CA SER A 412 -41.75 -24.46 -19.25
C SER A 412 -41.60 -23.01 -19.69
N GLY A 413 -42.67 -22.38 -20.19
CA GLY A 413 -42.65 -20.99 -20.67
C GLY A 413 -43.07 -19.94 -19.64
N ASN A 414 -43.16 -18.68 -20.06
CA ASN A 414 -43.45 -17.52 -19.22
C ASN A 414 -44.69 -17.70 -18.31
N PRO A 415 -44.62 -17.37 -17.00
CA PRO A 415 -45.78 -17.41 -16.10
C PRO A 415 -46.81 -16.33 -16.45
N ASN A 416 -48.10 -16.61 -16.21
CA ASN A 416 -49.24 -15.75 -16.55
C ASN A 416 -50.21 -15.52 -15.37
N SER A 417 -50.03 -16.21 -14.25
CA SER A 417 -50.89 -16.08 -13.07
C SER A 417 -50.10 -16.28 -11.79
N ALA A 418 -50.56 -15.70 -10.68
CA ALA A 418 -49.93 -15.81 -9.37
C ALA A 418 -49.51 -17.26 -9.00
N ALA A 419 -50.34 -18.26 -9.30
CA ALA A 419 -50.04 -19.66 -9.00
C ALA A 419 -48.86 -20.21 -9.82
N GLU A 420 -48.70 -19.75 -11.06
CA GLU A 420 -47.61 -20.15 -11.95
C GLU A 420 -46.28 -19.51 -11.52
N PHE A 421 -46.26 -18.22 -11.18
CA PHE A 421 -45.09 -17.57 -10.56
C PHE A 421 -44.67 -18.31 -9.29
N TYR A 422 -45.62 -18.60 -8.41
CA TYR A 422 -45.37 -19.32 -7.17
C TYR A 422 -44.97 -20.79 -7.37
N ASN A 423 -45.22 -21.41 -8.53
CA ASN A 423 -44.66 -22.72 -8.86
C ASN A 423 -43.16 -22.62 -9.11
N TYR A 424 -42.70 -21.64 -9.89
CA TYR A 424 -41.28 -21.44 -10.14
C TYR A 424 -40.49 -21.12 -8.88
N MET A 425 -41.05 -20.30 -7.98
CA MET A 425 -40.45 -20.00 -6.66
C MET A 425 -40.28 -21.24 -5.76
N ARG A 426 -40.98 -22.34 -6.08
CA ARG A 426 -40.89 -23.63 -5.38
C ARG A 426 -40.11 -24.69 -6.17
N SER A 427 -39.31 -24.25 -7.14
CA SER A 427 -38.62 -25.10 -8.13
C SER A 427 -39.54 -26.11 -8.82
N ARG A 428 -40.70 -25.65 -9.26
CA ARG A 428 -41.66 -26.43 -10.06
C ARG A 428 -41.95 -25.73 -11.37
N TRP A 429 -42.23 -26.54 -12.38
CA TRP A 429 -42.71 -26.06 -13.67
C TRP A 429 -44.06 -25.33 -13.53
N LYS A 430 -44.39 -24.50 -14.52
CA LYS A 430 -45.62 -23.68 -14.58
C LYS A 430 -46.89 -24.47 -14.25
N ASN A 431 -46.97 -25.70 -14.75
CA ASN A 431 -48.11 -26.62 -14.54
C ASN A 431 -48.09 -27.37 -13.20
N GLY A 432 -47.07 -27.17 -12.36
CA GLY A 432 -46.88 -27.80 -11.05
C GLY A 432 -46.05 -29.09 -11.06
N ASN A 433 -45.65 -29.61 -12.23
CA ASN A 433 -44.76 -30.76 -12.33
C ASN A 433 -43.41 -30.45 -11.66
N PRO A 434 -42.76 -31.44 -11.02
CA PRO A 434 -41.42 -31.26 -10.47
C PRO A 434 -40.38 -31.11 -11.59
N LEU A 435 -39.32 -30.35 -11.29
CA LEU A 435 -38.06 -30.44 -12.03
C LEU A 435 -37.45 -31.84 -11.81
N VAL A 436 -36.96 -32.48 -12.87
CA VAL A 436 -36.48 -33.87 -12.82
C VAL A 436 -35.12 -34.02 -13.49
N VAL A 437 -34.21 -34.74 -12.83
CA VAL A 437 -32.92 -35.13 -13.43
C VAL A 437 -33.18 -36.16 -14.53
N GLU A 438 -32.77 -35.85 -15.75
CA GLU A 438 -32.98 -36.70 -16.93
C GLU A 438 -31.78 -37.62 -17.23
N ASN A 439 -31.10 -37.48 -18.38
CA ASN A 439 -30.04 -38.39 -18.83
C ASN A 439 -28.64 -37.75 -18.65
N PRO A 440 -28.15 -37.59 -17.40
CA PRO A 440 -26.91 -36.87 -17.14
C PRO A 440 -25.72 -37.52 -17.83
N SER A 441 -25.04 -36.75 -18.68
CA SER A 441 -23.98 -37.23 -19.56
C SER A 441 -22.79 -36.27 -19.67
N GLY A 442 -22.69 -35.29 -18.75
CA GLY A 442 -21.62 -34.28 -18.71
C GLY A 442 -21.88 -33.03 -19.55
N PRO A 443 -21.00 -32.01 -19.46
CA PRO A 443 -21.16 -30.75 -20.17
C PRO A 443 -21.07 -30.95 -21.69
N GLY A 444 -21.75 -30.09 -22.46
CA GLY A 444 -21.75 -30.15 -23.93
C GLY A 444 -22.54 -31.31 -24.55
N ASN A 445 -23.25 -32.12 -23.75
CA ASN A 445 -23.98 -33.28 -24.26
C ASN A 445 -25.45 -32.97 -24.58
N THR A 446 -25.84 -33.12 -25.85
CA THR A 446 -27.22 -32.86 -26.29
C THR A 446 -28.27 -33.82 -25.70
N GLY A 447 -27.83 -34.94 -25.11
CA GLY A 447 -28.72 -35.92 -24.48
C GLY A 447 -29.18 -35.56 -23.07
N ASN A 448 -28.67 -34.49 -22.45
CA ASN A 448 -28.89 -34.21 -21.03
C ASN A 448 -30.34 -33.86 -20.63
N GLY A 449 -31.19 -33.52 -21.62
CA GLY A 449 -32.60 -33.15 -21.38
C GLY A 449 -32.81 -31.68 -21.00
N ASP A 450 -34.07 -31.30 -20.81
CA ASP A 450 -34.54 -29.96 -20.41
C ASP A 450 -35.04 -29.91 -18.95
N GLY A 451 -34.96 -31.03 -18.22
CA GLY A 451 -35.42 -31.13 -16.84
C GLY A 451 -36.94 -31.26 -16.69
N TYR A 452 -37.67 -31.46 -17.80
CA TYR A 452 -39.13 -31.60 -17.82
C TYR A 452 -39.57 -32.96 -18.35
N THR A 453 -40.44 -33.63 -17.58
CA THR A 453 -41.21 -34.77 -18.08
C THR A 453 -42.72 -34.47 -18.03
N PRO A 454 -43.49 -34.83 -19.08
CA PRO A 454 -44.93 -34.54 -19.14
C PRO A 454 -45.75 -35.08 -17.96
N ASP A 455 -45.32 -36.20 -17.38
CA ASP A 455 -45.95 -36.85 -16.24
C ASP A 455 -45.24 -36.60 -14.90
N GLY A 456 -44.15 -35.83 -14.90
CA GLY A 456 -43.33 -35.57 -13.71
C GLY A 456 -42.59 -36.79 -13.18
N SER A 457 -42.45 -37.85 -13.99
CA SER A 457 -41.68 -39.04 -13.62
C SER A 457 -40.17 -38.79 -13.76
N GLY A 458 -39.37 -39.33 -12.84
CA GLY A 458 -37.93 -39.13 -12.78
C GLY A 458 -37.42 -38.91 -11.36
N LEU A 459 -36.12 -38.60 -11.22
CA LEU A 459 -35.55 -38.15 -9.95
C LEU A 459 -35.88 -36.66 -9.77
N ALA A 460 -36.92 -36.36 -8.98
CA ALA A 460 -37.31 -34.99 -8.71
C ALA A 460 -36.23 -34.25 -7.91
N THR A 461 -35.93 -33.02 -8.32
CA THR A 461 -34.91 -32.15 -7.70
C THR A 461 -35.45 -30.72 -7.58
N LEU A 462 -34.80 -29.88 -6.76
CA LEU A 462 -35.06 -28.44 -6.68
C LEU A 462 -33.98 -27.60 -7.37
N PHE A 463 -32.94 -28.22 -7.93
CA PHE A 463 -31.77 -27.54 -8.48
C PHE A 463 -31.60 -27.93 -9.96
N ALA A 464 -31.77 -26.96 -10.85
CA ALA A 464 -31.57 -27.15 -12.28
C ALA A 464 -30.07 -27.21 -12.59
N TYR A 465 -29.65 -28.33 -13.18
CA TYR A 465 -28.31 -28.54 -13.71
C TYR A 465 -27.16 -28.20 -12.73
N PRO A 466 -27.07 -28.91 -11.58
CA PRO A 466 -26.05 -28.67 -10.57
C PRO A 466 -24.64 -29.18 -10.96
N GLY A 467 -24.47 -29.67 -12.18
CA GLY A 467 -23.25 -30.31 -12.64
C GLY A 467 -22.90 -31.53 -11.78
N ASN A 468 -21.74 -31.47 -11.13
CA ASN A 468 -21.28 -32.50 -10.19
C ASN A 468 -21.56 -32.17 -8.72
N THR A 469 -22.13 -31.01 -8.43
CA THR A 469 -22.50 -30.63 -7.07
C THR A 469 -23.78 -31.31 -6.63
N PHE A 470 -23.99 -31.35 -5.32
CA PHE A 470 -25.12 -32.04 -4.70
C PHE A 470 -25.45 -31.38 -3.36
N ASP A 471 -26.70 -31.56 -2.91
CA ASP A 471 -27.19 -31.06 -1.64
C ASP A 471 -26.55 -31.84 -0.48
N THR A 472 -25.73 -31.14 0.30
CA THR A 472 -24.99 -31.68 1.46
C THR A 472 -25.88 -31.89 2.68
N THR A 473 -27.06 -31.26 2.73
CA THR A 473 -28.04 -31.46 3.83
C THR A 473 -28.66 -32.86 3.78
N GLY A 474 -28.63 -33.51 2.60
CA GLY A 474 -29.22 -34.83 2.36
C GLY A 474 -30.75 -34.83 2.26
N VAL A 475 -31.38 -33.66 2.24
CA VAL A 475 -32.84 -33.49 2.28
C VAL A 475 -33.44 -33.48 0.87
N THR A 476 -32.76 -32.82 -0.07
CA THR A 476 -33.23 -32.65 -1.44
C THR A 476 -32.31 -33.36 -2.43
N ALA A 477 -32.87 -34.04 -3.43
CA ALA A 477 -32.06 -34.60 -4.50
C ALA A 477 -31.51 -33.48 -5.42
N PRO A 478 -30.31 -33.62 -6.00
CA PRO A 478 -29.41 -34.76 -5.82
C PRO A 478 -28.62 -34.69 -4.51
N THR A 479 -28.51 -35.82 -3.80
CA THR A 479 -27.70 -35.97 -2.57
C THR A 479 -26.34 -36.64 -2.82
N ALA A 480 -26.01 -36.82 -4.10
CA ALA A 480 -24.73 -37.33 -4.59
C ALA A 480 -24.48 -36.79 -6.02
N PRO A 481 -23.22 -36.68 -6.48
CA PRO A 481 -22.91 -36.14 -7.81
C PRO A 481 -23.70 -36.84 -8.92
N GLN A 482 -24.39 -36.06 -9.76
CA GLN A 482 -25.13 -36.59 -10.92
C GLN A 482 -24.42 -36.35 -12.25
N ASN A 483 -23.49 -35.39 -12.34
CA ASN A 483 -22.89 -34.94 -13.59
C ASN A 483 -23.94 -34.44 -14.60
N TRP A 484 -24.91 -33.65 -14.12
CA TRP A 484 -26.06 -33.18 -14.89
C TRP A 484 -25.94 -31.71 -15.26
N TYR A 485 -25.82 -31.43 -16.56
CA TYR A 485 -25.74 -30.09 -17.16
C TYR A 485 -26.92 -29.90 -18.12
N GLU A 486 -27.23 -28.68 -18.51
CA GLU A 486 -28.25 -28.46 -19.54
C GLU A 486 -27.81 -29.01 -20.90
N SER A 487 -28.78 -29.37 -21.74
CA SER A 487 -28.52 -29.76 -23.13
C SER A 487 -28.24 -28.54 -24.00
N PRO A 488 -27.10 -28.49 -24.73
CA PRO A 488 -26.81 -27.43 -25.71
C PRO A 488 -27.83 -27.31 -26.85
N SER A 489 -28.75 -28.28 -26.98
CA SER A 489 -29.83 -28.23 -27.96
C SER A 489 -31.05 -27.42 -27.50
N ASN A 490 -31.08 -26.98 -26.24
CA ASN A 490 -32.15 -26.15 -25.69
C ASN A 490 -31.92 -24.66 -26.02
N GLN A 491 -31.92 -24.33 -27.32
CA GLN A 491 -31.63 -23.00 -27.85
C GLN A 491 -32.80 -22.03 -27.66
N GLU A 492 -33.01 -21.58 -26.43
CA GLU A 492 -34.09 -20.68 -26.03
C GLU A 492 -33.54 -19.63 -25.06
N ASP A 493 -34.13 -18.44 -25.07
CA ASP A 493 -33.83 -17.36 -24.12
C ASP A 493 -34.23 -17.81 -22.68
N LYS A 494 -33.25 -17.80 -21.77
CA LYS A 494 -33.32 -18.40 -20.42
C LYS A 494 -33.64 -17.37 -19.36
N ARG A 495 -34.39 -17.78 -18.34
CA ARG A 495 -34.61 -16.99 -17.10
C ARG A 495 -34.32 -17.84 -15.89
N GLY A 496 -33.40 -17.39 -15.05
CA GLY A 496 -33.02 -18.05 -13.81
C GLY A 496 -33.78 -17.51 -12.59
N LEU A 497 -33.92 -18.38 -11.58
CA LEU A 497 -34.39 -18.04 -10.24
C LEU A 497 -33.59 -18.80 -9.17
N HIS A 498 -32.95 -18.05 -8.28
CA HIS A 498 -32.57 -18.58 -6.97
C HIS A 498 -33.77 -18.52 -6.06
N ASN A 499 -34.06 -19.60 -5.35
CA ASN A 499 -35.18 -19.70 -4.43
C ASN A 499 -34.65 -19.96 -3.02
N ALA A 500 -35.17 -19.19 -2.06
CA ALA A 500 -34.92 -19.36 -0.63
C ALA A 500 -36.26 -19.51 0.12
N GLY A 501 -36.49 -20.69 0.67
CA GLY A 501 -37.68 -21.06 1.45
C GLY A 501 -37.99 -22.56 1.45
N PRO A 502 -39.11 -22.99 2.06
CA PRO A 502 -40.14 -22.16 2.66
C PRO A 502 -39.76 -21.68 4.07
N PHE A 503 -40.25 -20.50 4.45
CA PHE A 503 -40.20 -20.01 5.84
C PHE A 503 -41.48 -19.25 6.21
N SER A 504 -41.62 -18.89 7.49
CA SER A 504 -42.73 -18.08 7.96
C SER A 504 -42.31 -16.66 8.30
N LEU A 505 -43.14 -15.68 7.96
CA LEU A 505 -42.84 -14.27 8.16
C LEU A 505 -43.91 -13.58 9.00
N ALA A 506 -43.55 -13.17 10.22
CA ALA A 506 -44.45 -12.44 11.12
C ALA A 506 -44.60 -10.95 10.73
N PRO A 507 -45.71 -10.29 11.10
CA PRO A 507 -45.82 -8.83 11.06
C PRO A 507 -44.64 -8.16 11.77
N GLY A 508 -44.05 -7.14 11.14
CA GLY A 508 -42.89 -6.40 11.64
C GLY A 508 -41.55 -7.12 11.51
N ALA A 509 -41.52 -8.36 11.01
CA ALA A 509 -40.26 -9.09 10.84
C ALA A 509 -39.41 -8.48 9.71
N LEU A 510 -38.12 -8.30 10.02
CA LEU A 510 -37.05 -7.86 9.11
C LEU A 510 -36.23 -9.06 8.63
N ASN A 511 -35.99 -9.14 7.33
CA ASN A 511 -35.15 -10.13 6.66
C ASN A 511 -34.20 -9.49 5.67
N PHE A 512 -33.20 -10.26 5.25
CA PHE A 512 -32.15 -9.82 4.35
C PHE A 512 -32.07 -10.69 3.10
N ILE A 513 -31.69 -10.08 2.00
CA ILE A 513 -31.21 -10.78 0.81
C ILE A 513 -29.94 -10.06 0.37
N THR A 514 -28.85 -10.79 0.22
CA THR A 514 -27.60 -10.27 -0.37
C THR A 514 -27.20 -11.16 -1.52
N THR A 515 -26.95 -10.54 -2.67
CA THR A 515 -26.61 -11.24 -3.92
C THR A 515 -25.49 -10.54 -4.64
N GLY A 516 -24.71 -11.29 -5.42
CA GLY A 516 -23.65 -10.77 -6.28
C GLY A 516 -23.80 -11.24 -7.72
N VAL A 517 -23.30 -10.44 -8.65
CA VAL A 517 -23.07 -10.85 -10.03
C VAL A 517 -21.58 -10.87 -10.27
N VAL A 518 -21.08 -12.00 -10.75
CA VAL A 518 -19.67 -12.26 -11.06
C VAL A 518 -19.54 -12.49 -12.55
N TRP A 519 -18.49 -11.98 -13.19
CA TRP A 519 -18.27 -12.15 -14.62
C TRP A 519 -16.81 -12.48 -14.85
N GLU A 520 -16.55 -13.53 -15.62
CA GLU A 520 -15.20 -13.91 -16.00
C GLU A 520 -15.15 -14.47 -17.41
N ARG A 521 -13.96 -14.42 -18.03
CA ARG A 521 -13.76 -14.86 -19.42
C ARG A 521 -12.44 -15.60 -19.60
N ASN A 522 -12.53 -16.86 -20.03
CA ASN A 522 -11.36 -17.67 -20.33
C ASN A 522 -11.01 -17.62 -21.82
N PHE A 523 -9.84 -17.09 -22.16
CA PHE A 523 -9.33 -17.00 -23.54
C PHE A 523 -8.43 -18.18 -23.95
N GLN A 524 -8.27 -19.20 -23.10
CA GLN A 524 -7.20 -20.20 -23.21
C GLN A 524 -7.63 -21.48 -23.87
N THR A 525 -8.90 -21.83 -23.73
CA THR A 525 -9.47 -23.06 -24.24
C THR A 525 -10.83 -22.81 -24.87
N GLN A 526 -11.22 -23.66 -25.81
CA GLN A 526 -12.55 -23.66 -26.43
C GLN A 526 -13.52 -24.61 -25.70
N ASP A 527 -13.17 -25.02 -24.47
CA ASP A 527 -14.08 -25.78 -23.61
C ASP A 527 -15.19 -24.83 -23.14
N LEU A 528 -16.44 -25.24 -23.34
CA LEU A 528 -17.63 -24.45 -23.05
C LEU A 528 -17.72 -24.10 -21.56
N PHE A 529 -17.20 -24.97 -20.69
CA PHE A 529 -17.28 -24.78 -19.25
C PHE A 529 -16.11 -23.97 -18.67
N ALA A 530 -15.10 -23.60 -19.46
CA ALA A 530 -13.89 -22.98 -18.94
C ALA A 530 -14.10 -21.61 -18.29
N SER A 531 -14.93 -20.75 -18.90
CA SER A 531 -15.26 -19.46 -18.29
C SER A 531 -16.07 -19.63 -16.99
N VAL A 532 -16.83 -20.73 -16.85
CA VAL A 532 -17.56 -21.03 -15.60
C VAL A 532 -16.59 -21.41 -14.47
N GLU A 533 -15.49 -22.12 -14.77
CA GLU A 533 -14.46 -22.42 -13.77
C GLU A 533 -13.82 -21.14 -13.21
N GLU A 534 -13.57 -20.14 -14.06
CA GLU A 534 -13.07 -18.82 -13.62
C GLU A 534 -14.13 -18.07 -12.78
N VAL A 535 -15.41 -18.11 -13.18
CA VAL A 535 -16.51 -17.54 -12.38
C VAL A 535 -16.57 -18.18 -10.99
N ILE A 536 -16.40 -19.50 -10.87
CA ILE A 536 -16.39 -20.20 -9.58
C ILE A 536 -15.24 -19.72 -8.68
N ILE A 537 -14.05 -19.45 -9.24
CA ILE A 537 -12.90 -18.93 -8.48
C ILE A 537 -13.16 -17.50 -8.03
N ALA A 538 -13.72 -16.67 -8.91
CA ALA A 538 -14.07 -15.29 -8.60
C ALA A 538 -15.22 -15.22 -7.56
N ASP A 539 -16.17 -16.15 -7.62
CA ASP A 539 -17.25 -16.33 -6.65
C ASP A 539 -16.72 -16.66 -5.24
N ASP A 540 -15.74 -17.56 -5.13
CA ASP A 540 -15.09 -17.87 -3.85
C ASP A 540 -14.45 -16.60 -3.21
N LYS A 541 -13.97 -15.64 -4.02
CA LYS A 541 -13.49 -14.34 -3.52
C LYS A 541 -14.63 -13.42 -3.11
N ALA A 542 -15.74 -13.42 -3.85
CA ALA A 542 -16.92 -12.65 -3.52
C ALA A 542 -17.54 -13.11 -2.19
N GLN A 543 -17.56 -14.42 -1.93
CA GLN A 543 -17.97 -15.01 -0.65
C GLN A 543 -17.07 -14.55 0.50
N GLN A 544 -15.75 -14.59 0.34
CA GLN A 544 -14.82 -14.08 1.35
C GLN A 544 -15.02 -12.59 1.65
N LEU A 545 -15.29 -11.80 0.60
CA LEU A 545 -15.59 -10.39 0.76
C LEU A 545 -16.90 -10.18 1.54
N PHE A 546 -17.93 -10.98 1.27
CA PHE A 546 -19.18 -10.96 2.04
C PHE A 546 -18.96 -11.37 3.51
N ASP A 547 -18.21 -12.44 3.76
CA ASP A 547 -17.91 -12.94 5.12
C ASP A 547 -17.15 -11.90 5.94
N ASN A 548 -16.28 -11.12 5.28
CA ASN A 548 -15.55 -9.99 5.86
C ASN A 548 -16.31 -8.65 5.78
N CYS A 549 -17.65 -8.68 5.72
CA CYS A 549 -18.50 -7.50 5.74
C CYS A 549 -18.22 -6.46 4.67
N PHE A 550 -17.85 -6.94 3.49
CA PHE A 550 -17.51 -6.14 2.32
C PHE A 550 -16.37 -5.14 2.59
N GLN A 551 -15.50 -5.47 3.53
CA GLN A 551 -14.28 -4.72 3.80
C GLN A 551 -13.19 -5.20 2.85
N VAL A 552 -12.84 -4.35 1.88
CA VAL A 552 -11.71 -4.57 0.99
C VAL A 552 -10.43 -4.10 1.67
N LEU A 553 -9.36 -4.89 1.55
CA LEU A 553 -8.02 -4.51 1.98
C LEU A 553 -7.55 -3.30 1.14
N ASN A 554 -7.40 -2.14 1.77
CA ASN A 554 -6.97 -0.90 1.11
C ASN A 554 -5.47 -0.73 1.29
N GLY A 555 -4.70 -0.52 0.22
CA GLY A 555 -3.32 -0.06 0.39
C GLY A 555 -3.22 1.39 0.89
N PRO A 556 -2.00 1.91 1.13
CA PRO A 556 -1.80 3.29 1.55
C PRO A 556 -2.27 4.27 0.48
N ASP A 557 -2.91 5.36 0.88
CA ASP A 557 -3.45 6.36 -0.04
C ASP A 557 -2.31 7.03 -0.83
N ALA A 558 -2.55 7.30 -2.12
CA ALA A 558 -1.57 8.04 -2.92
C ALA A 558 -1.47 9.51 -2.42
N PRO A 559 -0.27 10.10 -2.46
CA PRO A 559 -0.10 11.50 -2.11
C PRO A 559 -0.68 12.42 -3.20
N ASP A 560 -1.04 13.63 -2.81
CA ASP A 560 -1.22 14.73 -3.76
C ASP A 560 0.13 15.09 -4.38
N VAL A 561 0.11 15.39 -5.67
CA VAL A 561 1.33 15.75 -6.42
C VAL A 561 1.27 17.21 -6.83
N GLU A 562 2.29 17.95 -6.45
CA GLU A 562 2.58 19.27 -7.01
C GLU A 562 3.74 19.15 -8.02
N LEU A 563 3.56 19.74 -9.20
CA LEU A 563 4.56 19.76 -10.28
C LEU A 563 5.16 21.16 -10.39
N ILE A 564 6.45 21.26 -10.11
CA ILE A 564 7.23 22.48 -10.25
C ILE A 564 7.85 22.48 -11.64
N GLU A 565 7.42 23.41 -12.48
CA GLU A 565 7.85 23.52 -13.87
C GLU A 565 9.11 24.40 -14.01
N LEU A 566 10.20 23.82 -14.51
CA LEU A 566 11.50 24.46 -14.72
C LEU A 566 11.98 24.29 -16.18
N ASP A 567 13.12 24.89 -16.55
CA ASP A 567 13.68 24.80 -17.91
C ASP A 567 14.16 23.37 -18.19
N GLN A 568 13.40 22.63 -18.99
CA GLN A 568 13.64 21.22 -19.33
C GLN A 568 13.66 20.26 -18.12
N GLU A 569 12.96 20.61 -17.05
CA GLU A 569 12.92 19.88 -15.79
C GLU A 569 11.53 20.02 -15.15
N LEU A 570 11.04 18.92 -14.58
CA LEU A 570 9.84 18.89 -13.75
C LEU A 570 10.23 18.32 -12.39
N VAL A 571 9.99 19.05 -11.31
CA VAL A 571 10.15 18.51 -9.95
C VAL A 571 8.78 18.06 -9.46
N VAL A 572 8.68 16.76 -9.16
CA VAL A 572 7.49 16.12 -8.59
C VAL A 572 7.63 16.19 -7.07
N THR A 573 6.74 16.91 -6.39
CA THR A 573 6.71 16.98 -4.93
C THR A 573 5.44 16.33 -4.40
N LEU A 574 5.59 15.46 -3.41
CA LEU A 574 4.52 14.68 -2.79
C LEU A 574 4.02 15.38 -1.52
N LYS A 575 2.70 15.43 -1.34
CA LYS A 575 2.05 16.03 -0.17
C LYS A 575 0.92 15.13 0.33
N TYR A 576 0.73 15.11 1.64
CA TYR A 576 -0.42 14.49 2.29
C TYR A 576 -1.25 15.52 3.04
N GLY A 577 -2.57 15.43 2.88
CA GLY A 577 -3.55 15.99 3.81
C GLY A 577 -3.81 15.04 5.00
N SER A 578 -4.35 15.57 6.09
CA SER A 578 -4.66 14.81 7.31
C SER A 578 -5.65 13.64 7.13
N ALA A 579 -6.51 13.69 6.12
CA ALA A 579 -7.49 12.64 5.84
C ALA A 579 -6.89 11.35 5.23
N ALA A 580 -5.64 11.41 4.74
CA ALA A 580 -5.02 10.23 4.14
C ALA A 580 -4.68 9.18 5.21
N ASN A 581 -4.94 7.91 4.90
CA ASN A 581 -4.69 6.77 5.81
C ASN A 581 -3.20 6.54 6.15
N ASN A 582 -2.30 7.31 5.52
CA ASN A 582 -0.86 7.24 5.68
C ASN A 582 -0.20 8.63 5.70
N ALA A 583 -0.91 9.67 6.18
CA ALA A 583 -0.42 11.05 6.18
C ALA A 583 0.94 11.26 6.87
N ASN A 584 1.27 10.39 7.83
CA ASN A 584 2.54 10.36 8.57
C ASN A 584 3.46 9.20 8.15
N LEU A 585 3.24 8.61 6.96
CA LEU A 585 4.01 7.48 6.42
C LEU A 585 3.99 6.25 7.33
N ASP A 586 2.85 6.01 7.98
CA ASP A 586 2.65 5.02 9.05
C ASP A 586 1.44 4.11 8.80
N TYR A 587 1.00 4.01 7.56
CA TYR A 587 -0.10 3.11 7.20
C TYR A 587 0.16 1.68 7.67
N ARG A 588 -0.91 1.09 8.17
CA ARG A 588 -0.96 -0.27 8.68
C ARG A 588 -2.37 -0.79 8.53
N GLU A 589 -2.55 -1.88 7.80
CA GLU A 589 -3.85 -2.53 7.68
C GLU A 589 -3.73 -4.04 7.79
N ARG A 590 -4.60 -4.62 8.62
CA ARG A 590 -4.68 -6.07 8.81
C ARG A 590 -5.40 -6.71 7.64
N ASP A 591 -4.79 -7.73 7.06
CA ASP A 591 -5.44 -8.64 6.12
C ASP A 591 -6.08 -9.80 6.90
N PRO A 592 -7.42 -9.87 6.96
CA PRO A 592 -8.13 -10.92 7.68
C PRO A 592 -8.00 -12.30 7.02
N LEU A 593 -7.53 -12.37 5.77
CA LEU A 593 -7.32 -13.62 5.06
C LEU A 593 -6.02 -14.34 5.44
N ILE A 594 -5.11 -13.67 6.18
CA ILE A 594 -3.87 -14.29 6.67
C ILE A 594 -4.18 -15.17 7.89
N PRO A 595 -4.06 -16.51 7.80
CA PRO A 595 -4.44 -17.39 8.88
C PRO A 595 -3.36 -17.48 9.97
N VAL A 596 -3.78 -17.80 11.19
CA VAL A 596 -2.83 -18.18 12.26
C VAL A 596 -2.19 -19.53 11.91
N PRO A 597 -0.85 -19.68 11.96
CA PRO A 597 -0.18 -20.95 11.75
C PRO A 597 -0.72 -22.08 12.64
N PRO A 598 -0.89 -23.30 12.11
CA PRO A 598 -1.39 -24.44 12.88
C PRO A 598 -0.60 -24.66 14.17
N GLY A 599 -1.30 -24.66 15.31
CA GLY A 599 -0.73 -24.93 16.63
C GLY A 599 -0.07 -23.74 17.33
N LYS A 600 -0.17 -22.52 16.78
CA LYS A 600 0.16 -21.26 17.47
C LYS A 600 -1.11 -20.48 17.82
N THR A 601 -0.99 -19.61 18.81
CA THR A 601 -1.96 -18.55 19.09
C THR A 601 -1.54 -17.24 18.42
N GLU A 602 -2.50 -16.34 18.14
CA GLU A 602 -2.21 -15.02 17.56
C GLU A 602 -1.14 -14.25 18.37
N SER A 603 -1.22 -14.30 19.70
CA SER A 603 -0.24 -13.64 20.57
C SER A 603 1.18 -14.20 20.43
N GLU A 604 1.33 -15.50 20.18
CA GLU A 604 2.64 -16.11 19.93
C GLU A 604 3.20 -15.71 18.57
N VAL A 605 2.33 -15.60 17.56
CA VAL A 605 2.73 -15.17 16.20
C VAL A 605 3.19 -13.71 16.21
N LEU A 606 2.43 -12.82 16.84
CA LEU A 606 2.76 -11.40 16.94
C LEU A 606 4.02 -11.13 17.78
N ALA A 607 4.36 -12.02 18.72
CA ALA A 607 5.61 -11.93 19.46
C ALA A 607 6.84 -12.27 18.59
N ASP A 608 6.67 -13.14 17.59
CA ASP A 608 7.72 -13.51 16.63
C ASP A 608 7.81 -12.48 15.48
N ASN A 609 6.67 -12.08 14.91
CA ASN A 609 6.56 -11.08 13.85
C ASN A 609 5.37 -10.13 14.15
N PRO A 610 5.62 -8.90 14.64
CA PRO A 610 4.56 -7.93 14.96
C PRO A 610 3.70 -7.50 13.76
N ASN A 611 4.19 -7.69 12.53
CA ASN A 611 3.49 -7.31 11.31
C ASN A 611 2.91 -8.55 10.60
N TYR A 612 2.85 -9.72 11.24
CA TYR A 612 2.46 -10.96 10.57
C TYR A 612 1.14 -10.85 9.78
N PHE A 613 0.12 -10.21 10.36
CA PHE A 613 -1.18 -10.06 9.71
C PHE A 613 -1.34 -8.74 8.94
N ASP A 614 -0.34 -7.86 8.98
CA ASP A 614 -0.52 -6.45 8.60
C ASP A 614 0.38 -6.06 7.43
N TYR A 615 -0.22 -5.43 6.42
CA TYR A 615 0.51 -4.64 5.44
C TYR A 615 0.89 -3.31 6.06
N VAL A 616 2.17 -2.97 6.01
CA VAL A 616 2.71 -1.71 6.53
C VAL A 616 3.27 -0.86 5.40
N PHE A 617 3.19 0.47 5.54
CA PHE A 617 3.70 1.41 4.54
C PHE A 617 5.16 1.08 4.18
N GLU A 618 5.46 1.06 2.89
CA GLU A 618 6.80 0.70 2.40
C GLU A 618 7.40 1.79 1.51
N GLY A 619 6.63 2.40 0.60
CA GLY A 619 7.23 3.38 -0.31
C GLY A 619 6.31 4.00 -1.35
N PHE A 620 6.93 4.66 -2.33
CA PHE A 620 6.27 5.32 -3.46
C PHE A 620 6.81 4.87 -4.81
N GLN A 621 5.94 4.82 -5.82
CA GLN A 621 6.30 4.66 -7.22
C GLN A 621 5.74 5.82 -8.05
N VAL A 622 6.59 6.47 -8.84
CA VAL A 622 6.23 7.57 -9.73
C VAL A 622 6.35 7.09 -11.16
N PHE A 623 5.25 7.13 -11.90
CA PHE A 623 5.18 6.71 -13.30
C PHE A 623 4.97 7.92 -14.21
N GLN A 624 5.68 7.94 -15.34
CA GLN A 624 5.31 8.75 -16.49
C GLN A 624 4.34 7.95 -17.36
N LEU A 625 3.22 8.56 -17.75
CA LEU A 625 2.20 7.97 -18.63
C LEU A 625 2.46 8.37 -20.10
N GLU A 626 2.06 7.50 -21.04
CA GLU A 626 2.19 7.77 -22.48
C GLU A 626 1.32 8.97 -22.91
N ASN A 627 0.13 9.11 -22.32
CA ASN A 627 -0.82 10.20 -22.58
C ASN A 627 -1.87 10.33 -21.46
N GLU A 628 -2.73 11.36 -21.53
CA GLU A 628 -3.78 11.64 -20.53
C GLU A 628 -4.84 10.54 -20.35
N ASN A 629 -5.01 9.64 -21.34
CA ASN A 629 -6.08 8.65 -21.36
C ASN A 629 -5.63 7.26 -20.87
N VAL A 630 -4.38 7.12 -20.42
CA VAL A 630 -3.88 5.86 -19.87
C VAL A 630 -4.66 5.51 -18.60
N SER A 631 -5.19 4.29 -18.53
CA SER A 631 -5.88 3.81 -17.33
C SER A 631 -4.87 3.52 -16.23
N ILE A 632 -5.25 3.82 -14.98
CA ILE A 632 -4.46 3.48 -13.78
C ILE A 632 -4.25 1.95 -13.66
N ALA A 633 -5.17 1.15 -14.20
CA ALA A 633 -5.03 -0.30 -14.26
C ALA A 633 -3.83 -0.74 -15.11
N ASP A 634 -3.44 0.05 -16.12
CA ASP A 634 -2.37 -0.28 -17.07
C ASP A 634 -0.98 0.24 -16.61
N ARG A 635 -0.86 0.74 -15.36
CA ARG A 635 0.37 1.37 -14.84
C ARG A 635 1.62 0.49 -14.88
N TYR A 636 1.46 -0.84 -14.90
CA TYR A 636 2.55 -1.79 -14.99
C TYR A 636 2.76 -2.34 -16.42
N ASP A 637 2.03 -1.83 -17.42
CA ASP A 637 2.33 -2.07 -18.85
C ASP A 637 3.38 -1.04 -19.34
N PRO A 638 4.61 -1.46 -19.67
CA PRO A 638 5.68 -0.57 -20.15
C PRO A 638 5.36 0.20 -21.45
N ALA A 639 4.31 -0.21 -22.18
CA ALA A 639 3.81 0.51 -23.34
C ALA A 639 2.93 1.71 -22.95
N GLN A 640 2.20 1.62 -21.84
CA GLN A 640 1.27 2.66 -21.37
C GLN A 640 1.87 3.55 -20.27
N ALA A 641 2.70 3.00 -19.40
CA ALA A 641 3.32 3.70 -18.28
C ALA A 641 4.76 3.22 -18.05
N ARG A 642 5.63 4.11 -17.56
CA ARG A 642 7.03 3.80 -17.25
C ARG A 642 7.42 4.39 -15.92
N LEU A 643 8.01 3.57 -15.04
CA LEU A 643 8.56 4.05 -13.78
C LEU A 643 9.68 5.06 -14.06
N VAL A 644 9.64 6.20 -13.37
CA VAL A 644 10.65 7.26 -13.45
C VAL A 644 11.30 7.58 -12.11
N ALA A 645 10.68 7.16 -11.00
CA ALA A 645 11.30 7.17 -9.67
C ALA A 645 10.61 6.17 -8.73
N GLN A 646 11.37 5.62 -7.78
CA GLN A 646 10.88 4.79 -6.68
C GLN A 646 11.71 5.05 -5.41
N CYS A 647 11.05 5.07 -4.26
CA CYS A 647 11.70 5.11 -2.95
C CYS A 647 10.95 4.24 -1.95
N ASP A 648 11.67 3.75 -0.95
CA ASP A 648 11.18 2.86 0.11
C ASP A 648 11.83 3.16 1.46
N ILE A 649 11.24 2.59 2.50
CA ILE A 649 11.82 2.59 3.85
C ILE A 649 13.14 1.82 3.80
N ARG A 650 14.18 2.39 4.44
CA ARG A 650 15.45 1.68 4.64
C ARG A 650 15.31 0.55 5.67
N ASN A 651 14.81 -0.61 5.25
CA ASN A 651 14.55 -1.79 6.09
C ASN A 651 15.14 -3.09 5.52
N GLY A 652 15.81 -3.04 4.35
CA GLY A 652 16.39 -4.18 3.65
C GLY A 652 15.45 -4.91 2.69
N VAL A 653 14.22 -4.42 2.49
CA VAL A 653 13.26 -4.94 1.51
C VAL A 653 13.54 -4.32 0.16
N THR A 654 14.35 -5.00 -0.66
CA THR A 654 14.82 -4.44 -1.94
C THR A 654 14.01 -4.88 -3.16
N GLN A 655 13.28 -6.00 -3.06
CA GLN A 655 12.52 -6.54 -4.17
C GLN A 655 11.25 -7.23 -3.66
N LEU A 656 10.12 -6.91 -4.29
CA LEU A 656 8.81 -7.49 -4.01
C LEU A 656 8.23 -8.09 -5.28
N ILE A 657 7.90 -9.39 -5.20
CA ILE A 657 7.38 -10.16 -6.31
C ILE A 657 5.98 -10.63 -5.94
N ASN A 658 4.98 -10.19 -6.69
CA ASN A 658 3.66 -10.78 -6.62
C ASN A 658 3.59 -11.96 -7.61
N TRP A 659 3.01 -13.07 -7.16
CA TRP A 659 2.80 -14.26 -7.98
C TRP A 659 1.35 -14.32 -8.40
N GLU A 660 1.12 -14.14 -9.68
CA GLU A 660 -0.21 -14.21 -10.28
C GLU A 660 -0.35 -15.51 -11.06
N LEU A 661 -1.53 -16.13 -11.01
CA LEU A 661 -1.80 -17.28 -11.84
C LEU A 661 -1.93 -16.79 -13.27
N ASP A 662 -0.98 -17.16 -14.14
CA ASP A 662 -1.12 -16.91 -15.57
C ASP A 662 -2.07 -17.97 -16.14
N PRO A 663 -3.28 -17.57 -16.55
CA PRO A 663 -4.26 -18.52 -17.05
C PRO A 663 -3.79 -19.21 -18.34
N ASN A 664 -2.90 -18.57 -19.14
CA ASN A 664 -2.37 -19.16 -20.37
C ASN A 664 -1.46 -20.36 -20.13
N MET A 665 -0.68 -20.30 -19.04
CA MET A 665 0.27 -21.36 -18.69
C MET A 665 -0.29 -22.29 -17.62
N ASN A 666 -1.39 -21.91 -16.97
CA ASN A 666 -1.90 -22.51 -15.74
C ASN A 666 -0.76 -22.68 -14.70
N GLN A 667 0.06 -21.64 -14.59
CA GLN A 667 1.24 -21.59 -13.73
C GLN A 667 1.31 -20.22 -13.07
N LEU A 668 1.81 -20.18 -11.84
CA LEU A 668 2.11 -18.93 -11.17
C LEU A 668 3.30 -18.26 -11.86
N VAL A 669 3.10 -17.02 -12.31
CA VAL A 669 4.11 -16.18 -12.93
C VAL A 669 4.52 -15.10 -11.94
N PRO A 670 5.83 -14.88 -11.75
CA PRO A 670 6.32 -13.80 -10.93
C PRO A 670 6.17 -12.47 -11.68
N MET A 671 5.54 -11.50 -11.04
CA MET A 671 5.50 -10.11 -11.46
C MET A 671 6.33 -9.28 -10.47
N ASP A 672 7.39 -8.68 -10.98
CA ASP A 672 8.23 -7.77 -10.18
C ASP A 672 7.50 -6.45 -9.99
N MET A 673 7.10 -6.18 -8.75
CA MET A 673 6.33 -4.98 -8.42
C MET A 673 7.26 -3.80 -8.14
N THR A 674 8.45 -4.08 -7.61
CA THR A 674 9.54 -3.12 -7.38
C THR A 674 10.46 -3.12 -8.60
N LEU A 675 10.09 -2.36 -9.63
CA LEU A 675 10.80 -2.36 -10.91
C LEU A 675 12.26 -1.88 -10.81
N GLU A 676 12.61 -1.21 -9.71
CA GLU A 676 13.97 -0.86 -9.31
C GLU A 676 14.24 -1.38 -7.88
N THR A 677 15.46 -1.79 -7.60
CA THR A 677 15.89 -2.09 -6.23
C THR A 677 16.22 -0.78 -5.53
N SER A 678 15.44 -0.41 -4.53
CA SER A 678 15.71 0.72 -3.63
C SER A 678 15.80 0.20 -2.19
N ASP A 679 16.49 0.94 -1.32
CA ASP A 679 16.53 0.76 0.15
C ASP A 679 17.12 2.05 0.77
N ALA A 680 16.75 3.19 0.20
CA ALA A 680 17.48 4.45 0.41
C ALA A 680 16.86 5.34 1.49
N GLY A 681 15.62 5.06 1.90
CA GLY A 681 14.79 5.94 2.74
C GLY A 681 13.75 6.70 1.91
N ILE A 682 12.76 7.25 2.60
CA ILE A 682 11.62 7.89 1.94
C ILE A 682 12.00 9.26 1.39
N GLN A 683 11.80 9.43 0.08
CA GLN A 683 11.91 10.71 -0.62
C GLN A 683 10.51 11.23 -0.97
N MET A 684 10.33 12.55 -0.84
CA MET A 684 9.08 13.24 -1.13
C MET A 684 9.23 14.18 -2.33
N SER A 685 10.45 14.38 -2.85
CA SER A 685 10.70 15.19 -4.05
C SER A 685 11.58 14.48 -5.09
N PHE A 686 11.22 14.59 -6.37
CA PHE A 686 11.92 13.94 -7.49
C PHE A 686 12.12 14.89 -8.67
N SER A 687 13.35 15.05 -9.13
CA SER A 687 13.67 15.85 -10.33
C SER A 687 13.63 14.97 -11.58
N ILE A 688 12.67 15.19 -12.47
CA ILE A 688 12.53 14.51 -13.76
C ILE A 688 13.09 15.40 -14.87
N LYS A 689 14.15 14.93 -15.54
CA LYS A 689 14.82 15.61 -16.67
C LYS A 689 14.71 14.88 -17.98
N GLU A 690 14.17 13.66 -17.95
CA GLU A 690 14.04 12.79 -19.10
C GLU A 690 12.60 12.37 -19.36
N ASP A 691 12.23 12.35 -20.63
CA ASP A 691 11.03 11.72 -21.18
C ASP A 691 11.32 10.22 -21.39
N ALA A 692 10.68 9.40 -20.56
CA ALA A 692 10.78 7.95 -20.59
C ALA A 692 10.30 7.33 -21.91
N PHE A 693 9.43 8.00 -22.67
CA PHE A 693 8.90 7.50 -23.97
C PHE A 693 9.71 7.97 -25.18
N ALA A 694 10.63 8.93 -25.01
CA ALA A 694 11.44 9.43 -26.11
C ALA A 694 12.48 8.41 -26.61
N THR A 695 12.56 8.23 -27.93
CA THR A 695 13.48 7.27 -28.58
C THR A 695 14.81 7.86 -29.04
N THR A 696 14.96 9.19 -29.05
CA THR A 696 16.16 9.87 -29.58
C THR A 696 16.80 10.81 -28.56
N THR A 697 16.19 11.98 -28.34
CA THR A 697 16.61 12.92 -27.30
C THR A 697 15.67 12.76 -26.12
N ARG A 698 16.20 12.19 -25.03
CA ARG A 698 15.44 11.91 -23.81
C ARG A 698 15.21 13.16 -22.97
N THR A 699 15.99 14.23 -23.11
CA THR A 699 15.76 15.47 -22.34
C THR A 699 14.35 16.02 -22.55
N LEU A 700 13.69 16.46 -21.46
CA LEU A 700 12.38 17.10 -21.54
C LEU A 700 12.41 18.33 -22.46
N LYS A 701 11.30 18.57 -23.14
CA LYS A 701 11.12 19.69 -24.07
C LYS A 701 10.16 20.68 -23.49
N ASN A 702 10.57 21.95 -23.43
CA ASN A 702 9.68 22.99 -22.95
C ASN A 702 8.39 23.10 -23.77
N HIS A 703 7.31 23.51 -23.12
CA HIS A 703 5.98 23.68 -23.69
C HIS A 703 5.39 22.39 -24.29
N THR A 704 5.82 21.23 -23.78
CA THR A 704 5.25 19.92 -24.07
C THR A 704 4.59 19.40 -22.80
N GLU A 705 3.39 18.83 -22.91
CA GLU A 705 2.69 18.21 -21.79
C GLU A 705 3.28 16.83 -21.49
N TYR A 706 3.55 16.59 -20.22
CA TYR A 706 3.98 15.31 -19.67
C TYR A 706 3.02 14.89 -18.57
N TYR A 707 2.70 13.60 -18.52
CA TYR A 707 1.67 13.05 -17.66
C TYR A 707 2.29 12.12 -16.62
N PHE A 708 1.89 12.26 -15.36
CA PHE A 708 2.43 11.49 -14.24
C PHE A 708 1.33 10.94 -13.36
N THR A 709 1.59 9.80 -12.74
CA THR A 709 0.78 9.26 -11.65
C THR A 709 1.72 8.74 -10.56
N VAL A 710 1.26 8.79 -9.31
CA VAL A 710 2.02 8.34 -8.15
C VAL A 710 1.15 7.36 -7.38
N ILE A 711 1.75 6.28 -6.92
CA ILE A 711 1.11 5.36 -5.98
C ILE A 711 1.99 5.22 -4.74
N ALA A 712 1.34 5.09 -3.60
CA ALA A 712 1.94 4.57 -2.39
C ALA A 712 1.75 3.04 -2.37
N TYR A 713 2.67 2.33 -1.73
CA TYR A 713 2.54 0.89 -1.54
C TYR A 713 2.97 0.44 -0.14
N ALA A 714 2.44 -0.71 0.23
CA ALA A 714 2.70 -1.38 1.48
C ALA A 714 3.24 -2.78 1.26
N TYR A 715 3.85 -3.31 2.31
CA TYR A 715 4.55 -4.57 2.34
C TYR A 715 4.07 -5.46 3.48
N ASN A 716 3.89 -6.75 3.19
CA ASN A 716 3.75 -7.82 4.16
C ASN A 716 4.35 -9.10 3.55
N GLU A 717 5.25 -9.78 4.26
CA GLU A 717 5.68 -11.14 3.89
C GLU A 717 5.63 -12.02 5.14
N TYR A 718 4.45 -12.54 5.46
CA TYR A 718 4.27 -13.38 6.64
C TYR A 718 4.95 -14.74 6.48
N GLU A 719 5.07 -15.22 5.25
CA GLU A 719 5.78 -16.44 4.87
C GLU A 719 6.27 -16.32 3.42
N PRO A 720 7.58 -16.46 3.16
CA PRO A 720 8.11 -16.38 1.80
C PRO A 720 7.51 -17.45 0.89
N PHE A 721 7.02 -17.02 -0.27
CA PHE A 721 6.50 -17.92 -1.28
C PHE A 721 7.59 -18.34 -2.28
N ASP A 722 7.73 -19.65 -2.47
CA ASP A 722 8.55 -20.23 -3.54
C ASP A 722 7.80 -21.43 -4.13
N PRO A 723 7.51 -21.44 -5.43
CA PRO A 723 6.65 -22.47 -6.04
C PRO A 723 7.21 -23.89 -5.95
N PHE A 724 8.49 -24.07 -5.62
CA PHE A 724 9.15 -25.39 -5.53
C PHE A 724 9.40 -25.83 -4.09
N SER A 725 9.73 -24.90 -3.20
CA SER A 725 10.23 -25.16 -1.85
C SER A 725 9.29 -24.67 -0.74
N SER A 726 8.43 -23.69 -1.03
CA SER A 726 7.46 -23.09 -0.09
C SER A 726 6.15 -22.71 -0.82
N PRO A 727 5.38 -23.69 -1.34
CA PRO A 727 4.21 -23.43 -2.18
C PRO A 727 2.99 -22.90 -1.39
N ASP A 728 3.07 -22.88 -0.07
CA ASP A 728 2.02 -22.40 0.83
C ASP A 728 2.28 -20.97 1.35
N GLY A 729 3.40 -20.35 0.95
CA GLY A 729 3.74 -18.99 1.35
C GLY A 729 2.85 -17.91 0.72
N GLN A 730 3.07 -16.67 1.14
CA GLN A 730 2.31 -15.51 0.68
C GLN A 730 2.63 -15.14 -0.77
N ARG A 731 1.63 -15.23 -1.64
CA ARG A 731 1.82 -14.95 -3.08
C ARG A 731 1.89 -13.47 -3.41
N LYS A 732 1.30 -12.60 -2.60
CA LYS A 732 1.18 -11.16 -2.89
C LYS A 732 1.77 -10.31 -1.76
N PRO A 733 3.10 -10.23 -1.60
CA PRO A 733 3.70 -9.43 -0.54
C PRO A 733 3.61 -7.91 -0.76
N PHE A 734 3.34 -7.47 -2.00
CA PHE A 734 3.17 -6.06 -2.36
C PHE A 734 1.70 -5.69 -2.50
N LEU A 735 1.30 -4.60 -1.83
CA LEU A 735 -0.04 -4.03 -1.92
C LEU A 735 0.04 -2.54 -2.28
N ALA A 736 -0.43 -2.17 -3.46
CA ALA A 736 -0.57 -0.76 -3.86
C ALA A 736 -1.83 -0.13 -3.27
N GLY A 737 -1.75 1.17 -2.98
CA GLY A 737 -2.92 2.02 -2.76
C GLY A 737 -3.90 1.98 -3.91
N ARG A 738 -5.17 2.28 -3.61
CA ARG A 738 -6.23 2.46 -4.62
C ARG A 738 -6.94 3.81 -4.55
N ASN A 739 -6.73 4.57 -3.47
CA ASN A 739 -7.37 5.87 -3.26
C ASN A 739 -6.43 7.02 -3.65
N ASN A 740 -7.04 8.17 -3.97
CA ASN A 740 -6.37 9.42 -4.39
C ASN A 740 -5.39 9.27 -5.57
N ILE A 741 -5.60 8.26 -6.43
CA ILE A 741 -4.75 8.09 -7.63
C ILE A 741 -5.28 8.98 -8.75
N SER A 742 -4.50 10.00 -9.08
CA SER A 742 -4.81 10.97 -10.12
C SER A 742 -3.74 10.99 -11.21
N THR A 743 -4.12 11.54 -12.36
CA THR A 743 -3.18 11.89 -13.44
C THR A 743 -2.84 13.36 -13.35
N TYR A 744 -1.56 13.68 -13.24
CA TYR A 744 -1.03 15.03 -13.12
C TYR A 744 -0.33 15.42 -14.42
N THR A 745 -0.54 16.67 -14.87
CA THR A 745 0.06 17.19 -16.10
C THR A 745 1.07 18.28 -15.77
N GLY A 746 2.28 18.16 -16.30
CA GLY A 746 3.35 19.16 -16.16
C GLY A 746 3.87 19.63 -17.51
N ILE A 747 4.17 20.92 -17.61
CA ILE A 747 4.63 21.59 -18.83
C ILE A 747 5.93 22.36 -18.52
N PRO A 748 7.12 21.74 -18.68
CA PRO A 748 8.37 22.42 -18.39
C PRO A 748 8.52 23.67 -19.26
N HIS A 749 9.09 24.72 -18.71
CA HIS A 749 9.25 26.00 -19.42
C HIS A 749 10.30 26.87 -18.72
N ARG A 750 10.75 27.92 -19.41
CA ARG A 750 11.70 28.87 -18.83
C ARG A 750 11.01 29.79 -17.84
N THR A 751 11.45 29.76 -16.59
CA THR A 751 10.91 30.54 -15.47
C THR A 751 11.16 32.05 -15.59
N GLU A 752 12.14 32.48 -16.40
CA GLU A 752 12.47 33.89 -16.60
C GLU A 752 11.26 34.72 -17.06
N ALA A 753 10.37 34.14 -17.88
CA ALA A 753 9.21 34.85 -18.42
C ALA A 753 8.16 35.15 -17.35
N GLU A 754 8.03 34.29 -16.33
CA GLU A 754 7.08 34.42 -15.23
C GLU A 754 7.58 35.40 -14.17
N ASN A 755 8.89 35.40 -13.92
CA ASN A 755 9.55 36.29 -12.95
C ASN A 755 9.96 37.65 -13.53
N GLY A 756 9.24 38.14 -14.55
CA GLY A 756 9.48 39.47 -15.12
C GLY A 756 10.86 39.67 -15.76
N GLY A 757 11.50 38.59 -16.22
CA GLY A 757 12.83 38.56 -16.82
C GLY A 757 13.98 38.31 -15.85
N MET A 758 13.71 37.99 -14.57
CA MET A 758 14.74 37.61 -13.59
C MET A 758 14.98 36.09 -13.62
N GLY A 759 16.25 35.69 -13.69
CA GLY A 759 16.65 34.28 -13.58
C GLY A 759 16.71 33.81 -12.12
N LEU A 760 16.53 32.50 -11.92
CA LEU A 760 16.72 31.85 -10.62
C LEU A 760 18.22 31.72 -10.32
N ASN A 761 18.60 31.92 -9.06
CA ASN A 761 20.00 31.79 -8.59
C ASN A 761 20.26 30.47 -7.85
N ALA A 762 19.30 29.55 -7.88
CA ALA A 762 19.34 28.25 -7.23
C ALA A 762 18.75 27.19 -8.16
N ASN A 763 19.15 25.94 -7.97
CA ASN A 763 18.64 24.76 -8.66
C ASN A 763 18.11 23.75 -7.65
N TYR A 764 17.27 22.84 -8.13
CA TYR A 764 16.86 21.67 -7.34
C TYR A 764 18.10 20.88 -6.89
N GLY A 765 18.11 20.47 -5.61
CA GLY A 765 19.20 19.71 -5.00
C GLY A 765 20.40 20.54 -4.56
N ASP A 766 20.41 21.86 -4.79
CA ASP A 766 21.44 22.73 -4.22
C ASP A 766 21.34 22.68 -2.68
N GLY A 767 22.44 22.32 -2.02
CA GLY A 767 22.52 22.32 -0.57
C GLY A 767 22.69 23.72 0.00
N ILE A 768 22.19 23.94 1.22
CA ILE A 768 22.37 25.22 1.93
C ILE A 768 23.59 25.21 2.85
N GLU A 769 24.03 26.42 3.19
CA GLU A 769 25.10 26.68 4.14
C GLU A 769 24.58 26.50 5.57
N ILE A 770 25.34 25.76 6.39
CA ILE A 770 24.97 25.47 7.78
C ILE A 770 26.08 25.98 8.71
N THR A 771 25.69 26.70 9.75
CA THR A 771 26.57 27.05 10.88
C THR A 771 26.16 26.26 12.11
N ARG A 772 27.01 25.35 12.56
CA ARG A 772 26.76 24.59 13.81
C ARG A 772 26.96 25.51 15.01
N ILE A 773 25.96 25.59 15.88
CA ILE A 773 26.01 26.35 17.14
C ILE A 773 26.45 25.47 18.31
N GLU A 774 25.93 24.25 18.39
CA GLU A 774 26.24 23.24 19.39
C GLU A 774 26.01 21.83 18.83
N GLY A 775 26.40 20.80 19.59
CA GLY A 775 26.29 19.39 19.16
C GLY A 775 27.47 18.89 18.34
N GLU A 776 27.42 17.61 17.96
CA GLU A 776 28.38 16.90 17.11
C GLU A 776 27.63 15.82 16.30
N GLY A 777 28.13 15.45 15.14
CA GLY A 777 27.51 14.47 14.23
C GLY A 777 27.65 14.86 12.75
N ASN A 778 27.30 13.94 11.86
CA ASN A 778 27.43 14.12 10.42
C ASN A 778 26.21 13.66 9.59
N SER A 779 25.22 12.96 10.17
CA SER A 779 24.10 12.34 9.43
C SER A 779 24.50 11.53 8.18
N GLY A 780 25.70 10.93 8.16
CA GLY A 780 26.19 10.20 6.99
C GLY A 780 26.68 11.09 5.85
N ILE A 781 26.79 12.40 6.08
CA ILE A 781 27.24 13.40 5.12
C ILE A 781 28.76 13.57 5.23
N ASP A 782 29.41 13.66 4.08
CA ASP A 782 30.81 14.04 3.99
C ASP A 782 30.97 15.53 4.32
N LEU A 783 31.43 15.81 5.54
CA LEU A 783 31.54 17.15 6.11
C LEU A 783 32.70 17.93 5.48
N SER A 784 32.51 19.23 5.25
CA SER A 784 33.58 20.11 4.80
C SER A 784 33.37 21.52 5.31
N PHE A 785 34.39 22.11 5.93
CA PHE A 785 34.33 23.48 6.39
C PHE A 785 34.52 24.48 5.24
N LYS A 786 34.01 25.69 5.45
CA LYS A 786 34.47 26.85 4.68
C LYS A 786 35.93 27.17 5.00
N ALA A 787 36.64 27.73 4.03
CA ALA A 787 38.02 28.18 4.19
C ALA A 787 38.18 29.17 5.37
N GLU A 788 37.20 30.05 5.60
CA GLU A 788 37.24 30.99 6.73
C GLU A 788 37.14 30.30 8.09
N THR A 789 36.31 29.25 8.20
CA THR A 789 36.17 28.43 9.40
C THR A 789 37.48 27.68 9.67
N GLU A 790 38.08 27.08 8.64
CA GLU A 790 39.36 26.39 8.74
C GLU A 790 40.49 27.33 9.20
N ASP A 791 40.62 28.50 8.58
CA ASP A 791 41.60 29.52 8.97
C ASP A 791 41.39 30.04 10.40
N GLU A 792 40.13 30.09 10.87
CA GLU A 792 39.83 30.39 12.28
C GLU A 792 40.33 29.28 13.20
N ILE A 793 40.03 28.02 12.90
CA ILE A 793 40.46 26.86 13.70
C ILE A 793 41.98 26.78 13.74
N VAL A 794 42.67 26.99 12.64
CA VAL A 794 44.15 26.96 12.60
C VAL A 794 44.74 28.05 13.49
N ARG A 795 44.14 29.24 13.52
CA ARG A 795 44.59 30.41 14.29
C ARG A 795 44.25 30.34 15.78
N ASN A 796 43.05 29.89 16.10
CA ASN A 796 42.48 29.92 17.46
C ASN A 796 42.43 28.53 18.14
N PHE A 797 42.87 27.49 17.41
CA PHE A 797 42.83 26.06 17.78
C PHE A 797 41.44 25.43 17.89
N SER A 798 40.38 26.23 17.85
CA SER A 798 39.00 25.77 17.80
C SER A 798 38.09 26.91 17.36
N THR A 799 36.90 26.57 16.88
CA THR A 799 35.81 27.53 16.71
C THR A 799 34.56 27.04 17.47
N PRO A 800 33.88 27.92 18.23
CA PRO A 800 32.62 27.55 18.88
C PRO A 800 31.46 27.47 17.88
N ARG A 801 31.62 28.04 16.67
CA ARG A 801 30.60 28.05 15.63
C ARG A 801 31.22 27.76 14.28
N ALA A 802 31.11 26.51 13.84
CA ALA A 802 31.73 26.06 12.62
C ALA A 802 30.76 26.21 11.44
N THR A 803 31.19 26.90 10.38
CA THR A 803 30.39 27.04 9.15
C THR A 803 30.91 26.10 8.09
N TYR A 804 29.99 25.30 7.55
CA TYR A 804 30.26 24.28 6.54
C TYR A 804 30.06 24.84 5.13
N SER A 805 30.73 24.24 4.17
CA SER A 805 30.46 24.45 2.74
C SER A 805 29.03 24.01 2.42
N GLN A 806 28.41 24.60 1.39
CA GLN A 806 27.02 24.31 0.99
C GLN A 806 26.80 22.81 0.79
N GLY A 807 25.77 22.25 1.45
CA GLY A 807 25.43 20.82 1.39
C GLY A 807 26.44 19.88 2.07
N ARG A 808 27.42 20.40 2.81
CA ARG A 808 28.48 19.64 3.49
C ARG A 808 28.43 19.81 5.02
N GLY A 809 27.22 20.06 5.54
CA GLY A 809 26.94 20.25 6.96
C GLY A 809 26.47 18.97 7.65
N PRO A 810 26.20 19.03 8.97
CA PRO A 810 25.84 17.88 9.80
C PRO A 810 24.42 17.33 9.59
N ILE A 811 23.62 17.98 8.74
CA ILE A 811 22.26 17.59 8.34
C ILE A 811 22.10 17.90 6.85
N ASP A 812 21.20 17.19 6.16
CA ASP A 812 20.95 17.41 4.74
C ASP A 812 19.75 18.35 4.59
N VAL A 813 20.00 19.53 4.04
CA VAL A 813 18.96 20.49 3.71
C VAL A 813 19.22 20.97 2.30
N LYS A 814 18.27 20.67 1.41
CA LYS A 814 18.38 20.92 -0.03
C LYS A 814 17.21 21.77 -0.52
N ILE A 815 17.44 22.47 -1.62
CA ILE A 815 16.40 23.22 -2.32
C ILE A 815 15.53 22.25 -3.15
N VAL A 816 14.21 22.32 -2.96
CA VAL A 816 13.23 21.52 -3.73
C VAL A 816 12.37 22.38 -4.65
N ASP A 817 12.03 23.61 -4.25
CA ASP A 817 11.42 24.61 -5.13
C ASP A 817 12.29 25.87 -5.20
N PRO A 818 13.15 25.99 -6.23
CA PRO A 818 14.00 27.17 -6.41
C PRO A 818 13.23 28.50 -6.58
N ARG A 819 11.92 28.46 -6.88
CA ARG A 819 11.09 29.65 -7.08
C ARG A 819 10.64 30.27 -5.75
N ASN A 820 10.61 29.47 -4.68
CA ASN A 820 10.04 29.86 -3.38
C ASN A 820 11.08 30.08 -2.29
N VAL A 821 12.39 29.95 -2.58
CA VAL A 821 13.45 30.11 -1.56
C VAL A 821 13.62 31.57 -1.13
N PRO A 822 13.30 31.94 0.13
CA PRO A 822 13.49 33.29 0.62
C PRO A 822 14.93 33.53 1.07
N ALA A 823 15.35 34.79 1.08
CA ALA A 823 16.61 35.18 1.74
C ALA A 823 16.37 35.30 3.26
N GLY A 824 17.12 34.57 4.07
CA GLY A 824 16.99 34.61 5.54
C GLY A 824 18.02 33.74 6.26
N GLU A 825 18.00 33.82 7.59
CA GLU A 825 18.72 32.91 8.50
C GLU A 825 17.67 32.13 9.31
N PHE A 826 17.84 30.81 9.41
CA PHE A 826 16.94 29.94 10.16
C PHE A 826 17.69 29.25 11.30
N LEU A 827 17.00 28.95 12.40
CA LEU A 827 17.58 28.23 13.53
C LEU A 827 16.89 26.89 13.68
N MET A 828 17.64 25.79 13.59
CA MET A 828 17.13 24.45 13.86
C MET A 828 17.57 23.98 15.25
N ARG A 829 16.65 23.38 16.02
CA ARG A 829 16.93 22.81 17.35
C ARG A 829 16.41 21.38 17.44
N PHE A 830 17.19 20.51 18.06
CA PHE A 830 16.77 19.16 18.44
C PHE A 830 16.32 19.12 19.90
N ASP A 831 15.31 18.31 20.23
CA ASP A 831 14.82 18.14 21.60
C ASP A 831 15.55 17.00 22.38
N GLY A 832 16.37 16.21 21.68
CA GLY A 832 17.13 15.09 22.22
C GLY A 832 18.30 14.67 21.32
N THR A 833 18.95 13.55 21.66
CA THR A 833 20.12 13.00 20.94
C THR A 833 19.97 11.52 20.56
N ASN A 834 18.78 10.94 20.79
CA ASN A 834 18.47 9.53 20.53
C ASN A 834 17.53 9.43 19.32
N ASN A 835 17.23 8.21 18.87
CA ASN A 835 16.35 7.97 17.71
C ASN A 835 14.94 8.60 17.84
N ASP A 836 14.44 8.80 19.06
CA ASP A 836 13.15 9.40 19.34
C ASP A 836 13.16 10.94 19.36
N ALA A 837 14.32 11.57 19.10
CA ALA A 837 14.43 13.02 19.04
C ALA A 837 13.73 13.60 17.80
N ASN A 838 13.12 14.76 18.00
CA ASN A 838 12.47 15.59 16.99
C ASN A 838 13.29 16.87 16.75
N TRP A 839 13.01 17.52 15.62
CA TRP A 839 13.60 18.82 15.31
C TRP A 839 12.55 19.90 15.12
N GLU A 840 12.93 21.12 15.46
CA GLU A 840 12.13 22.34 15.33
C GLU A 840 12.92 23.36 14.51
N LEU A 841 12.36 23.87 13.43
CA LEU A 841 12.94 24.93 12.61
C LEU A 841 12.23 26.26 12.91
N TYR A 842 12.99 27.21 13.45
CA TYR A 842 12.53 28.55 13.78
C TYR A 842 12.86 29.51 12.63
N THR A 843 11.82 30.17 12.12
CA THR A 843 11.90 31.25 11.13
C THR A 843 11.52 32.58 11.78
N ASP A 844 11.55 33.68 11.00
CA ASP A 844 11.15 35.00 11.50
C ASP A 844 9.64 35.08 11.84
N THR A 845 8.82 34.24 11.20
CA THR A 845 7.36 34.26 11.33
C THR A 845 6.80 33.06 12.07
N ASP A 846 7.37 31.88 11.82
CA ASP A 846 6.76 30.60 12.18
C ASP A 846 7.78 29.60 12.75
N THR A 847 7.27 28.58 13.45
CA THR A 847 8.03 27.42 13.90
C THR A 847 7.50 26.18 13.18
N ILE A 848 8.37 25.47 12.47
CA ILE A 848 8.05 24.25 11.74
C ILE A 848 8.54 23.05 12.55
N LEU A 849 7.69 22.05 12.76
CA LEU A 849 7.98 20.85 13.53
C LEU A 849 8.28 19.66 12.61
N SER A 850 9.16 18.77 13.06
CA SER A 850 9.39 17.49 12.39
C SER A 850 8.15 16.59 12.46
N ARG A 851 7.71 16.03 11.34
CA ARG A 851 6.59 15.06 11.28
C ARG A 851 6.97 13.69 11.86
N ARG A 852 8.26 13.34 11.79
CA ARG A 852 8.81 12.07 12.29
C ARG A 852 10.08 12.36 13.10
N ASN A 853 10.40 11.45 14.01
CA ASN A 853 11.66 11.50 14.74
C ASN A 853 12.84 11.10 13.84
N ILE A 854 14.06 11.43 14.26
CA ILE A 854 15.29 11.18 13.50
C ILE A 854 15.66 9.69 13.39
N GLY A 855 14.90 8.80 14.02
CA GLY A 855 15.00 7.35 13.87
C GLY A 855 14.31 6.81 12.61
N PHE A 856 13.48 7.62 11.95
CA PHE A 856 12.84 7.30 10.69
C PHE A 856 13.41 8.19 9.58
N LEU A 857 14.12 7.59 8.62
CA LEU A 857 14.75 8.35 7.54
C LEU A 857 13.69 8.76 6.50
N ASN A 858 13.30 10.03 6.54
CA ASN A 858 12.39 10.63 5.57
C ASN A 858 12.83 12.04 5.17
N GLU A 859 12.43 12.42 3.95
CA GLU A 859 12.45 13.78 3.49
C GLU A 859 11.18 14.52 3.94
N GLN A 860 11.35 15.62 4.67
CA GLN A 860 10.26 16.54 4.98
C GLN A 860 10.39 17.81 4.15
N ILE A 861 9.46 18.01 3.22
CA ILE A 861 9.35 19.25 2.43
C ILE A 861 8.78 20.37 3.29
N ILE A 862 9.34 21.56 3.17
CA ILE A 862 8.86 22.81 3.76
C ILE A 862 8.51 23.75 2.59
N PRO A 863 7.28 23.67 2.06
CA PRO A 863 6.88 24.37 0.84
C PRO A 863 7.09 25.89 0.93
N GLU A 864 6.84 26.47 2.09
CA GLU A 864 6.92 27.92 2.34
C GLU A 864 8.35 28.46 2.21
N LEU A 865 9.35 27.58 2.38
CA LEU A 865 10.77 27.91 2.26
C LEU A 865 11.40 27.36 0.97
N GLY A 866 10.67 26.56 0.18
CA GLY A 866 11.19 25.89 -1.01
C GLY A 866 12.34 24.90 -0.73
N ILE A 867 12.49 24.42 0.51
CA ILE A 867 13.55 23.50 0.94
C ILE A 867 12.95 22.19 1.48
N SER A 868 13.79 21.15 1.59
CA SER A 868 13.49 19.96 2.38
C SER A 868 14.60 19.66 3.36
N VAL A 869 14.24 18.98 4.45
CA VAL A 869 15.15 18.58 5.53
C VAL A 869 15.15 17.05 5.62
N VAL A 870 16.35 16.48 5.65
CA VAL A 870 16.61 15.06 5.91
C VAL A 870 17.62 14.97 7.06
N VAL A 871 17.29 14.18 8.08
CA VAL A 871 18.19 13.89 9.20
C VAL A 871 18.28 12.40 9.39
N GLU A 872 19.50 11.85 9.33
CA GLU A 872 19.77 10.44 9.58
C GLU A 872 20.52 10.27 10.89
N ASN A 873 20.05 9.38 11.78
CA ASN A 873 20.86 8.89 12.88
C ASN A 873 21.68 7.67 12.46
N VAL A 874 22.89 7.92 11.95
CA VAL A 874 23.78 6.87 11.43
C VAL A 874 24.33 5.94 12.51
N ARG A 875 24.60 4.70 12.11
CA ARG A 875 25.27 3.72 13.00
C ARG A 875 26.69 4.16 13.29
N LYS A 876 27.13 3.93 14.55
CA LYS A 876 28.51 4.20 14.95
C LYS A 876 29.50 3.30 14.19
N PRO A 877 30.73 3.76 13.90
CA PRO A 877 31.70 2.97 13.14
C PRO A 877 32.11 1.65 13.82
N GLY A 878 32.44 0.64 13.01
CA GLY A 878 32.84 -0.71 13.43
C GLY A 878 31.69 -1.68 13.69
N ASN A 879 32.03 -2.94 14.02
CA ASN A 879 31.10 -4.04 14.28
C ASN A 879 30.17 -4.39 13.10
N ASP A 880 30.59 -4.11 11.86
CA ASP A 880 29.84 -4.45 10.66
C ASP A 880 30.21 -5.85 10.15
N THR A 881 29.73 -6.88 10.84
CA THR A 881 30.07 -8.28 10.51
C THR A 881 29.62 -8.67 9.09
N ASN A 882 28.51 -8.11 8.61
CA ASN A 882 27.89 -8.50 7.34
C ASN A 882 28.30 -7.58 6.17
N GLY A 883 28.80 -6.38 6.47
CA GLY A 883 29.18 -5.36 5.50
C GLY A 883 28.01 -4.52 5.01
N VAL A 884 27.07 -4.20 5.89
CA VAL A 884 25.81 -3.50 5.55
C VAL A 884 25.99 -1.98 5.50
N PHE A 885 26.98 -1.42 6.21
CA PHE A 885 27.16 0.04 6.34
C PHE A 885 28.63 0.46 6.25
N ASN A 886 29.46 -0.33 5.55
CA ASN A 886 30.88 -0.05 5.30
C ASN A 886 31.67 0.30 6.57
N ASN A 887 31.35 -0.34 7.69
CA ASN A 887 31.93 -0.04 9.00
C ASN A 887 31.82 1.43 9.45
N GLY A 888 30.92 2.23 8.88
CA GLY A 888 30.75 3.66 9.18
C GLY A 888 31.71 4.59 8.44
N ILE A 889 32.44 4.10 7.43
CA ILE A 889 33.24 4.95 6.54
C ILE A 889 32.30 5.65 5.56
N ILE A 890 32.27 6.98 5.61
CA ILE A 890 31.49 7.83 4.70
C ILE A 890 32.30 8.13 3.42
N THR A 891 33.51 8.66 3.61
CA THR A 891 34.46 8.94 2.52
C THR A 891 35.89 8.81 3.02
N THR A 892 36.81 8.51 2.10
CA THR A 892 38.24 8.70 2.32
C THR A 892 38.88 9.20 1.03
N GLU A 893 39.60 10.31 1.09
CA GLU A 893 40.27 10.85 -0.09
C GLU A 893 41.63 11.47 0.26
N GLN A 894 42.49 11.58 -0.76
CA GLN A 894 43.73 12.33 -0.69
C GLN A 894 43.81 13.27 -1.89
N VAL A 895 43.90 14.56 -1.62
CA VAL A 895 43.90 15.60 -2.65
C VAL A 895 45.25 16.31 -2.67
N PHE A 896 45.87 16.36 -3.85
CA PHE A 896 47.10 17.13 -4.08
C PHE A 896 46.78 18.44 -4.79
N ALA A 897 47.47 19.53 -4.40
CA ALA A 897 47.37 20.81 -5.10
C ALA A 897 47.76 20.69 -6.60
N ASP A 898 48.67 19.78 -6.94
CA ASP A 898 48.97 19.35 -8.31
C ASP A 898 48.87 17.82 -8.40
N PRO A 899 47.75 17.27 -8.91
CA PRO A 899 47.56 15.83 -9.05
C PRO A 899 48.59 15.13 -9.97
N THR A 900 49.33 15.89 -10.80
CA THR A 900 50.35 15.31 -11.69
C THR A 900 51.70 15.10 -11.01
N ASN A 901 51.88 15.64 -9.80
CA ASN A 901 53.11 15.56 -9.03
C ASN A 901 52.85 15.16 -7.57
N PRO A 902 52.30 13.95 -7.31
CA PRO A 902 52.10 13.46 -5.95
C PRO A 902 53.46 13.21 -5.28
N TRP A 903 53.69 13.86 -4.14
CA TRP A 903 54.97 13.79 -3.42
C TRP A 903 54.93 12.86 -2.20
N LEU A 904 53.74 12.44 -1.76
CA LEU A 904 53.51 11.53 -0.64
C LEU A 904 52.71 10.32 -1.14
N SER A 905 53.21 9.10 -0.91
CA SER A 905 52.56 7.87 -1.36
C SER A 905 52.11 6.94 -0.24
N GLY A 906 52.60 7.14 0.99
CA GLY A 906 52.41 6.20 2.09
C GLY A 906 53.04 4.82 1.84
N VAL A 907 52.74 3.88 2.74
CA VAL A 907 53.06 2.45 2.61
C VAL A 907 51.73 1.70 2.62
N PRO A 908 51.26 1.19 1.46
CA PRO A 908 50.03 0.43 1.40
C PRO A 908 50.12 -0.85 2.23
N ASP A 909 49.05 -1.17 2.92
CA ASP A 909 48.83 -2.45 3.56
C ASP A 909 48.74 -3.60 2.54
N ASP A 910 49.08 -4.82 2.95
CA ASP A 910 48.82 -6.04 2.18
C ASP A 910 48.48 -7.26 3.07
N ASP A 911 47.82 -8.26 2.49
CA ASP A 911 47.47 -9.51 3.19
C ASP A 911 48.65 -10.48 3.37
N ASN A 912 49.88 -10.10 2.99
CA ASN A 912 51.00 -11.01 3.10
C ASN A 912 51.50 -11.04 4.55
N TYR A 913 51.92 -12.20 5.05
CA TYR A 913 52.41 -12.37 6.42
C TYR A 913 53.83 -11.81 6.66
N ASN A 914 54.00 -10.51 6.42
CA ASN A 914 55.22 -9.74 6.52
C ASN A 914 54.88 -8.32 7.03
N PRO A 915 55.87 -7.45 7.31
CA PRO A 915 55.60 -6.12 7.85
C PRO A 915 54.71 -5.18 7.02
N PHE A 916 54.41 -5.49 5.76
CA PHE A 916 53.41 -4.79 4.95
C PHE A 916 51.96 -5.06 5.41
N ASN A 917 51.70 -6.14 6.14
CA ASN A 917 50.44 -6.36 6.86
C ASN A 917 50.51 -5.62 8.21
N TRP A 918 50.21 -4.34 8.18
CA TRP A 918 50.27 -3.44 9.33
C TRP A 918 48.91 -2.90 9.75
N ILE A 919 47.86 -3.14 8.97
CA ILE A 919 46.45 -3.02 9.35
C ILE A 919 45.93 -4.46 9.49
N LEU A 920 45.47 -4.83 10.68
CA LEU A 920 45.03 -6.18 11.03
C LEU A 920 43.49 -6.24 11.07
N ALA A 921 42.84 -6.03 9.93
CA ALA A 921 41.40 -6.23 9.77
C ALA A 921 41.14 -7.47 8.89
N GLY A 922 39.88 -7.88 8.73
CA GLY A 922 39.54 -9.06 7.92
C GLY A 922 39.20 -10.31 8.71
N THR A 923 39.33 -11.47 8.05
CA THR A 923 38.72 -12.74 8.50
C THR A 923 39.65 -13.63 9.31
N ASN A 924 40.95 -13.36 9.32
CA ASN A 924 42.00 -14.14 9.97
C ASN A 924 42.09 -13.83 11.48
N THR A 925 40.97 -13.86 12.19
CA THR A 925 40.86 -13.52 13.62
C THR A 925 41.35 -14.63 14.57
N VAL A 926 41.36 -15.89 14.11
CA VAL A 926 41.83 -17.06 14.88
C VAL A 926 42.73 -17.95 14.01
N PRO A 927 43.91 -17.47 13.60
CA PRO A 927 44.86 -18.27 12.84
C PRO A 927 45.38 -19.45 13.66
N THR A 928 45.66 -20.58 13.00
CA THR A 928 46.12 -21.83 13.66
C THR A 928 47.44 -22.39 13.13
N GLU A 929 48.09 -21.71 12.19
CA GLU A 929 49.39 -22.11 11.63
C GLU A 929 50.27 -20.89 11.31
N GLU A 930 51.59 -21.01 11.49
CA GLU A 930 52.54 -19.97 11.09
C GLU A 930 52.78 -19.94 9.56
N PRO A 931 52.84 -18.75 8.93
CA PRO A 931 53.05 -17.44 9.56
C PRO A 931 51.78 -16.65 9.87
N ALA A 932 50.59 -17.19 9.58
CA ALA A 932 49.32 -16.51 9.81
C ALA A 932 49.06 -16.24 11.30
N GLU A 933 49.51 -17.13 12.19
CA GLU A 933 49.46 -16.92 13.66
C GLU A 933 50.20 -15.66 14.14
N LEU A 934 51.12 -15.14 13.34
CA LEU A 934 51.87 -13.94 13.67
C LEU A 934 51.09 -12.67 13.35
N TYR A 935 50.11 -12.69 12.43
CA TYR A 935 49.32 -11.53 12.02
C TYR A 935 47.83 -11.84 12.22
N PRO A 936 47.35 -11.93 13.48
CA PRO A 936 45.94 -12.16 13.75
C PRO A 936 45.13 -10.88 13.57
N ASP A 937 44.04 -10.96 12.83
CA ASP A 937 43.13 -9.82 12.61
C ASP A 937 42.31 -9.53 13.86
N PHE A 938 41.96 -8.26 14.06
CA PHE A 938 41.01 -7.86 15.09
C PHE A 938 39.57 -8.12 14.64
N SER A 939 38.72 -8.51 15.58
CA SER A 939 37.29 -8.62 15.32
C SER A 939 36.64 -7.26 15.08
N GLY A 940 35.54 -7.26 14.33
CA GLY A 940 34.69 -6.07 14.10
C GLY A 940 34.75 -5.51 12.67
N ASP A 941 35.68 -5.96 11.84
CA ASP A 941 35.75 -5.64 10.41
C ASP A 941 36.16 -6.86 9.58
N PRO A 942 35.30 -7.88 9.43
CA PRO A 942 35.65 -9.08 8.66
C PRO A 942 35.74 -8.84 7.14
N ARG A 943 35.31 -7.67 6.66
CA ARG A 943 35.35 -7.31 5.23
C ARG A 943 36.59 -6.51 4.86
N GLY A 944 37.39 -6.05 5.83
CA GLY A 944 38.62 -5.29 5.60
C GLY A 944 38.38 -3.85 5.13
N PHE A 945 37.24 -3.24 5.43
CA PHE A 945 36.95 -1.88 4.95
C PHE A 945 37.98 -0.84 5.44
N TYR A 946 38.53 -1.03 6.64
CA TYR A 946 39.57 -0.15 7.17
C TYR A 946 40.94 -0.35 6.52
N GLU A 947 41.18 -1.48 5.83
CA GLU A 947 42.43 -1.75 5.08
C GLU A 947 42.49 -0.99 3.76
N ASP A 948 41.34 -0.54 3.24
CA ASP A 948 41.27 0.19 1.98
C ASP A 948 41.30 1.72 2.16
N MET A 949 41.28 2.21 3.41
CA MET A 949 41.28 3.65 3.70
C MET A 949 42.49 4.36 3.07
N VAL A 950 42.21 5.32 2.17
CA VAL A 950 43.23 6.07 1.44
C VAL A 950 44.26 5.13 0.78
N ASN A 951 43.76 4.14 0.01
CA ASN A 951 44.57 3.10 -0.65
C ASN A 951 45.43 2.29 0.32
N GLY A 952 44.90 2.01 1.51
CA GLY A 952 45.56 1.22 2.56
C GLY A 952 46.78 1.86 3.19
N THR A 953 46.89 3.18 3.15
CA THR A 953 48.00 3.91 3.77
C THR A 953 47.66 4.52 5.12
N TRP A 954 46.38 4.43 5.52
CA TRP A 954 45.83 4.93 6.78
C TRP A 954 44.93 3.86 7.38
N GLY A 955 44.83 3.84 8.71
CA GLY A 955 43.92 2.94 9.39
C GLY A 955 43.66 3.39 10.83
N PRO A 956 42.52 3.01 11.43
CA PRO A 956 42.28 3.26 12.84
C PRO A 956 43.36 2.59 13.69
N PHE A 957 43.87 3.31 14.68
CA PHE A 957 44.92 2.80 15.58
C PHE A 957 44.50 1.52 16.34
N TYR A 958 43.20 1.22 16.42
CA TYR A 958 42.70 -0.06 16.94
C TYR A 958 43.17 -1.27 16.13
N TYR A 959 43.20 -1.16 14.79
CA TYR A 959 43.49 -2.27 13.89
C TYR A 959 44.97 -2.42 13.57
N VAL A 960 45.83 -1.45 13.93
CA VAL A 960 47.22 -1.49 13.46
C VAL A 960 48.11 -2.49 14.20
N SER A 961 49.10 -3.04 13.51
CA SER A 961 49.97 -4.10 13.99
C SER A 961 50.82 -3.69 15.21
N PHE A 962 50.77 -4.53 16.24
CA PHE A 962 51.56 -4.42 17.48
C PHE A 962 52.76 -5.37 17.50
N LEU A 963 53.05 -6.04 16.39
CA LEU A 963 54.10 -7.06 16.32
C LEU A 963 55.48 -6.47 16.57
N GLY A 964 56.16 -7.02 17.57
CA GLY A 964 57.54 -6.67 17.91
C GLY A 964 58.54 -7.60 17.23
N ARG A 965 59.78 -7.13 17.09
CA ARG A 965 60.89 -7.94 16.57
C ARG A 965 61.16 -9.17 17.45
N GLY A 966 61.41 -10.31 16.84
CA GLY A 966 61.73 -11.55 17.56
C GLY A 966 61.93 -12.76 16.65
N THR A 967 61.83 -13.94 17.26
CA THR A 967 61.83 -15.22 16.54
C THR A 967 60.63 -16.01 17.03
N SER A 968 59.86 -16.54 16.08
CA SER A 968 58.67 -17.34 16.35
C SER A 968 59.04 -18.71 16.99
N PRO A 969 58.12 -19.42 17.68
CA PRO A 969 58.40 -20.73 18.25
C PRO A 969 58.88 -21.78 17.22
N GLN A 970 58.53 -21.62 15.94
CA GLN A 970 58.92 -22.48 14.82
C GLN A 970 60.19 -21.96 14.12
N GLY A 971 60.84 -20.92 14.66
CA GLY A 971 62.14 -20.42 14.21
C GLY A 971 62.07 -19.40 13.07
N ARG A 972 60.90 -18.83 12.76
CA ARG A 972 60.76 -17.79 11.74
C ARG A 972 61.21 -16.42 12.30
N PRO A 973 61.98 -15.62 11.55
CA PRO A 973 62.30 -14.26 11.96
C PRO A 973 61.05 -13.37 11.90
N VAL A 974 60.80 -12.62 12.96
CA VAL A 974 59.76 -11.57 13.02
C VAL A 974 60.50 -10.24 13.09
N PHE A 975 60.34 -9.39 12.08
CA PHE A 975 61.07 -8.12 12.00
C PHE A 975 60.40 -6.98 12.78
N GLY A 976 59.13 -7.15 13.16
CA GLY A 976 58.31 -6.09 13.74
C GLY A 976 57.93 -5.06 12.68
N MET A 977 58.12 -3.78 12.98
CA MET A 977 57.88 -2.61 12.12
C MET A 977 56.45 -2.09 12.02
N GLY A 978 55.50 -2.71 12.72
CA GLY A 978 54.16 -2.15 12.89
C GLY A 978 54.19 -0.79 13.61
N PRO A 979 53.17 0.06 13.44
CA PRO A 979 53.08 1.37 14.07
C PRO A 979 52.79 1.32 15.58
N SER A 980 52.50 0.13 16.14
CA SER A 980 52.16 -0.05 17.56
C SER A 980 53.13 -1.00 18.29
N ASP A 981 52.94 -1.19 19.60
CA ASP A 981 53.70 -2.14 20.42
C ASP A 981 52.78 -3.09 21.23
N SER A 982 53.35 -4.16 21.78
CA SER A 982 52.59 -5.19 22.52
C SER A 982 51.93 -4.70 23.82
N ILE A 983 52.30 -3.52 24.32
CA ILE A 983 51.67 -2.93 25.50
C ILE A 983 50.31 -2.32 25.15
N VAL A 984 50.16 -1.89 23.90
CA VAL A 984 48.93 -1.38 23.27
C VAL A 984 48.02 -2.52 22.84
N GLY A 985 48.57 -3.65 22.37
CA GLY A 985 47.76 -4.86 22.08
C GLY A 985 46.91 -5.36 23.26
N ASN A 986 47.27 -5.00 24.51
CA ASN A 986 46.48 -5.28 25.71
C ASN A 986 45.39 -4.24 26.03
N ILE A 987 45.34 -3.11 25.29
CA ILE A 987 44.40 -1.99 25.46
C ILE A 987 43.15 -2.17 24.59
N GLY A 988 43.16 -3.06 23.59
CA GLY A 988 42.09 -3.24 22.61
C GLY A 988 40.66 -3.30 23.19
N ALA A 989 40.46 -3.69 24.45
CA ALA A 989 39.15 -3.61 25.10
C ALA A 989 38.63 -2.17 25.38
N ARG A 990 39.45 -1.12 25.24
CA ARG A 990 39.13 0.29 25.56
C ARG A 990 39.15 1.23 24.35
N LEU A 991 39.90 0.86 23.32
CA LEU A 991 39.84 1.51 22.02
C LEU A 991 38.76 0.82 21.22
N LYS A 992 37.83 1.60 20.68
CA LYS A 992 36.75 1.06 19.87
C LYS A 992 36.55 1.96 18.65
N PRO A 993 36.33 1.38 17.47
CA PRO A 993 36.02 2.15 16.26
C PRO A 993 34.80 3.08 16.44
N GLU A 994 33.89 2.77 17.37
CA GLU A 994 32.69 3.58 17.67
C GLU A 994 32.97 5.05 18.07
N ASN A 995 34.23 5.39 18.36
CA ASN A 995 34.68 6.76 18.71
C ASN A 995 35.49 7.44 17.60
N LEU A 996 35.58 6.85 16.40
CA LEU A 996 36.21 7.50 15.25
C LEU A 996 35.43 8.75 14.85
N ARG A 997 36.16 9.74 14.32
CA ARG A 997 35.64 11.04 13.91
C ARG A 997 36.00 11.32 12.45
N SER A 998 35.24 12.20 11.81
CA SER A 998 35.61 12.80 10.52
C SER A 998 36.79 13.75 10.71
N VAL A 999 37.95 13.44 10.13
CA VAL A 999 39.19 14.20 10.30
C VAL A 999 39.73 14.65 8.95
N ASP A 1000 40.10 15.93 8.87
CA ASP A 1000 40.86 16.50 7.75
C ASP A 1000 42.32 16.74 8.16
N ILE A 1001 43.26 16.39 7.28
CA ILE A 1001 44.71 16.44 7.52
C ILE A 1001 45.38 17.19 6.38
N VAL A 1002 45.94 18.36 6.70
CA VAL A 1002 46.49 19.28 5.71
C VAL A 1002 48.00 19.35 5.84
N TYR A 1003 48.70 19.08 4.74
CA TYR A 1003 50.13 19.34 4.60
C TYR A 1003 50.36 20.71 3.98
N THR A 1004 51.29 21.49 4.54
CA THR A 1004 51.57 22.84 4.05
C THR A 1004 53.01 23.28 4.31
N ASP A 1005 53.57 24.04 3.37
CA ASP A 1005 54.89 24.68 3.51
C ASP A 1005 54.82 25.95 4.39
N ASP A 1006 53.64 26.41 4.80
CA ASP A 1006 53.49 27.56 5.68
C ASP A 1006 53.76 27.17 7.15
N HIS A 1007 54.96 27.52 7.62
CA HIS A 1007 55.41 27.24 8.99
C HIS A 1007 54.51 27.85 10.08
N THR A 1008 53.70 28.87 9.77
CA THR A 1008 52.76 29.44 10.75
C THR A 1008 51.56 28.54 11.03
N LYS A 1009 51.28 27.59 10.12
CA LYS A 1009 50.21 26.61 10.25
C LYS A 1009 50.71 25.27 10.80
N TRP A 1010 52.02 25.09 10.96
CA TRP A 1010 52.61 23.85 11.46
C TRP A 1010 52.17 23.50 12.87
N THR A 1011 52.21 22.21 13.19
CA THR A 1011 51.77 21.68 14.48
C THR A 1011 52.97 21.28 15.31
N ARG A 1012 53.02 21.74 16.57
CA ARG A 1012 54.00 21.30 17.57
C ARG A 1012 53.68 19.87 17.99
N VAL A 1013 54.62 18.95 17.80
CA VAL A 1013 54.37 17.50 17.97
C VAL A 1013 55.49 16.79 18.74
N PRO A 1014 55.18 15.77 19.55
CA PRO A 1014 56.20 14.84 20.04
C PRO A 1014 56.65 13.91 18.91
N VAL A 1015 57.90 13.45 18.98
CA VAL A 1015 58.48 12.46 18.06
C VAL A 1015 58.74 11.17 18.82
N PHE A 1016 58.23 10.05 18.29
CA PHE A 1016 58.41 8.73 18.89
C PHE A 1016 59.54 7.94 18.27
N GLU A 1017 60.29 7.24 19.11
CA GLU A 1017 61.22 6.21 18.65
C GLU A 1017 60.44 4.98 18.18
N LEU A 1018 60.75 4.45 16.99
CA LEU A 1018 60.11 3.26 16.43
C LEU A 1018 61.04 2.07 16.24
N GLY A 1019 62.32 2.22 16.57
CA GLY A 1019 63.25 1.11 16.63
C GLY A 1019 62.83 0.03 17.62
N GLU A 1020 62.77 -1.21 17.13
CA GLU A 1020 62.34 -2.38 17.90
C GLU A 1020 63.33 -2.80 19.01
N ASP A 1021 64.61 -2.50 18.83
CA ASP A 1021 65.70 -2.91 19.72
C ASP A 1021 66.34 -1.69 20.39
N PRO A 1022 66.06 -1.43 21.68
CA PRO A 1022 66.61 -0.29 22.40
C PRO A 1022 68.15 -0.26 22.45
N ALA A 1023 68.83 -1.38 22.19
CA ALA A 1023 70.29 -1.38 22.12
C ALA A 1023 70.84 -0.72 20.84
N LEU A 1024 69.98 -0.52 19.84
CA LEU A 1024 70.33 0.04 18.53
C LEU A 1024 69.82 1.47 18.34
N THR A 1025 68.85 1.91 19.15
CA THR A 1025 68.25 3.24 19.07
C THR A 1025 69.11 4.29 19.77
N GLU A 1026 68.98 5.52 19.33
CA GLU A 1026 69.65 6.67 19.94
C GLU A 1026 69.20 6.86 21.39
N GLY A 1027 70.18 7.00 22.29
CA GLY A 1027 69.92 7.20 23.72
C GLY A 1027 69.22 6.04 24.43
N GLY A 1028 69.10 4.87 23.78
CA GLY A 1028 68.46 3.68 24.34
C GLY A 1028 66.93 3.79 24.46
N ALA A 1029 66.30 4.67 23.68
CA ALA A 1029 64.85 4.85 23.70
C ALA A 1029 64.14 3.57 23.20
N ALA A 1030 63.10 3.13 23.92
CA ALA A 1030 62.28 2.01 23.49
C ALA A 1030 61.21 2.46 22.50
N LYS A 1031 60.73 1.53 21.66
CA LYS A 1031 59.60 1.77 20.73
C LYS A 1031 58.43 2.49 21.41
N LEU A 1032 57.82 3.46 20.73
CA LEU A 1032 56.78 4.37 21.22
C LEU A 1032 57.16 5.16 22.49
N SER A 1033 58.45 5.40 22.73
CA SER A 1033 58.90 6.39 23.71
C SER A 1033 59.28 7.68 23.01
N LEU A 1034 59.31 8.81 23.71
CA LEU A 1034 59.87 10.05 23.15
C LEU A 1034 61.31 9.81 22.70
N ARG A 1035 61.67 10.31 21.52
CA ARG A 1035 63.04 10.29 21.01
C ARG A 1035 63.98 10.98 22.00
N ASN A 1036 65.10 10.33 22.29
CA ASN A 1036 66.12 10.89 23.18
C ASN A 1036 67.14 11.72 22.39
N ALA A 1037 66.66 12.77 21.73
CA ALA A 1037 67.43 13.66 20.87
C ALA A 1037 67.01 15.12 21.08
N ASP A 1038 67.92 16.05 20.77
CA ASP A 1038 67.63 17.48 20.76
C ASP A 1038 66.49 17.77 19.78
N GLY A 1039 65.47 18.50 20.23
CA GLY A 1039 64.30 18.83 19.43
C GLY A 1039 64.55 19.95 18.43
N TRP A 1040 63.47 20.39 17.79
CA TRP A 1040 63.47 21.54 16.87
C TRP A 1040 62.48 22.58 17.34
N ASP A 1041 62.81 23.87 17.26
CA ASP A 1041 61.90 24.98 17.52
C ASP A 1041 61.85 25.98 16.36
N LEU A 1042 60.76 26.75 16.25
CA LEU A 1042 60.58 27.77 15.21
C LEU A 1042 61.05 29.14 15.72
N VAL A 1043 62.24 29.56 15.30
CA VAL A 1043 62.82 30.87 15.64
C VAL A 1043 62.81 31.77 14.41
N ASN A 1044 62.00 32.83 14.44
CA ASN A 1044 61.76 33.73 13.29
C ASN A 1044 61.23 33.01 12.03
N GLY A 1045 60.44 31.95 12.22
CA GLY A 1045 59.86 31.18 11.12
C GLY A 1045 60.80 30.16 10.49
N GLU A 1046 61.98 29.93 11.05
CA GLU A 1046 62.92 28.90 10.60
C GLU A 1046 63.09 27.84 11.69
N LEU A 1047 63.22 26.57 11.29
CA LEU A 1047 63.51 25.48 12.21
C LEU A 1047 64.95 25.59 12.72
N VAL A 1048 65.12 25.60 14.04
CA VAL A 1048 66.42 25.60 14.71
C VAL A 1048 66.45 24.49 15.75
N ARG A 1049 67.56 23.76 15.82
CA ARG A 1049 67.76 22.72 16.84
C ARG A 1049 67.72 23.34 18.25
N ASP A 1050 66.88 22.81 19.13
CA ASP A 1050 66.77 23.26 20.53
C ASP A 1050 66.91 22.08 21.52
N PRO A 1051 68.03 21.99 22.25
CA PRO A 1051 68.23 21.01 23.31
C PRO A 1051 67.28 21.17 24.51
N SER A 1052 66.56 22.30 24.62
CA SER A 1052 65.65 22.57 25.74
C SER A 1052 64.30 21.85 25.62
N THR A 1053 63.96 21.37 24.42
CA THR A 1053 62.70 20.66 24.12
C THR A 1053 62.97 19.26 23.55
N PRO A 1054 63.69 18.38 24.29
CA PRO A 1054 64.08 17.06 23.76
C PRO A 1054 62.85 16.21 23.44
N GLY A 1055 62.88 15.50 22.32
CA GLY A 1055 61.76 14.66 21.88
C GLY A 1055 60.60 15.42 21.21
N TRP A 1056 60.68 16.74 21.03
CA TRP A 1056 59.64 17.56 20.40
C TRP A 1056 60.13 18.21 19.09
N SER A 1057 59.24 18.30 18.12
CA SER A 1057 59.50 18.87 16.80
C SER A 1057 58.24 19.54 16.23
N TRP A 1058 58.23 19.78 14.93
CA TRP A 1058 57.15 20.41 14.19
C TRP A 1058 56.75 19.53 13.00
N PHE A 1059 55.46 19.25 12.89
CA PHE A 1059 54.87 18.58 11.72
C PHE A 1059 54.48 19.65 10.67
N PRO A 1060 54.80 19.44 9.37
CA PRO A 1060 54.54 20.40 8.31
C PRO A 1060 53.06 20.42 7.87
N GLY A 1061 52.18 20.76 8.80
CA GLY A 1061 50.74 20.64 8.62
C GLY A 1061 49.94 20.68 9.92
N TYR A 1062 48.66 20.36 9.83
CA TYR A 1062 47.72 20.27 10.94
C TYR A 1062 46.60 19.26 10.64
N ALA A 1063 45.84 18.91 11.67
CA ALA A 1063 44.63 18.11 11.56
C ALA A 1063 43.46 18.77 12.30
N ILE A 1064 42.26 18.63 11.77
CA ILE A 1064 41.02 19.22 12.28
C ILE A 1064 39.93 18.15 12.36
N ASP A 1065 39.16 18.14 13.45
CA ASP A 1065 37.93 17.37 13.54
C ASP A 1065 36.77 18.17 12.95
N LEU A 1066 36.15 17.61 11.91
CA LEU A 1066 35.09 18.22 11.11
C LEU A 1066 33.72 18.22 11.84
N GLU A 1067 33.54 17.37 12.85
CA GLU A 1067 32.31 17.32 13.64
C GLU A 1067 32.33 18.39 14.75
N THR A 1068 33.49 18.63 15.36
CA THR A 1068 33.61 19.51 16.55
C THR A 1068 34.25 20.87 16.26
N GLY A 1069 34.92 21.05 15.12
CA GLY A 1069 35.63 22.29 14.78
C GLY A 1069 36.85 22.55 15.67
N GLN A 1070 37.54 21.49 16.09
CA GLN A 1070 38.71 21.56 16.97
C GLN A 1070 39.97 21.12 16.23
N ARG A 1071 41.09 21.80 16.48
CA ARG A 1071 42.41 21.41 16.00
C ARG A 1071 42.95 20.25 16.83
N LEU A 1072 43.46 19.23 16.17
CA LEU A 1072 43.85 17.97 16.79
C LEU A 1072 45.32 17.92 17.16
N ASN A 1073 45.63 17.17 18.22
CA ASN A 1073 47.01 16.83 18.55
C ASN A 1073 47.52 15.75 17.58
N MET A 1074 48.79 15.85 17.23
CA MET A 1074 49.46 14.97 16.28
C MET A 1074 50.83 14.55 16.83
N ALA A 1075 51.39 13.48 16.30
CA ALA A 1075 52.75 13.01 16.56
C ALA A 1075 53.27 12.26 15.35
N PHE A 1076 54.59 12.18 15.20
CA PHE A 1076 55.15 11.26 14.23
C PHE A 1076 56.23 10.38 14.85
N GLY A 1077 56.47 9.23 14.23
CA GLY A 1077 57.54 8.33 14.63
C GLY A 1077 58.76 8.44 13.73
N GLU A 1078 59.90 7.97 14.23
CA GLU A 1078 61.14 7.80 13.48
C GLU A 1078 61.90 6.60 14.05
N ASN A 1079 62.58 5.83 13.20
CA ASN A 1079 63.53 4.81 13.65
C ASN A 1079 64.97 5.31 13.57
N SER A 1080 65.57 5.64 14.73
CA SER A 1080 66.91 6.24 14.79
C SER A 1080 68.06 5.34 14.40
N TRP A 1081 67.80 4.04 14.27
CA TRP A 1081 68.76 3.14 13.66
C TRP A 1081 68.86 3.33 12.14
N MET A 1082 67.82 3.88 11.50
CA MET A 1082 67.71 4.07 10.05
C MET A 1082 68.15 5.49 9.60
N ALA A 1083 69.33 5.94 10.03
CA ALA A 1083 69.86 7.27 9.66
C ALA A 1083 69.96 7.50 8.13
N ALA A 1084 70.18 6.44 7.34
CA ALA A 1084 70.20 6.53 5.87
C ALA A 1084 68.84 6.90 5.26
N ASP A 1085 67.76 6.62 5.98
CA ASP A 1085 66.38 6.93 5.64
C ASP A 1085 65.81 8.03 6.55
N ARG A 1086 66.71 8.86 7.11
CA ARG A 1086 66.43 10.06 7.91
C ARG A 1086 65.71 9.83 9.24
N GLY A 1087 65.71 8.61 9.77
CA GLY A 1087 65.04 8.32 11.04
C GLY A 1087 65.73 8.88 12.31
N ASP A 1088 66.80 9.67 12.19
CA ASP A 1088 67.58 10.20 13.32
C ASP A 1088 67.62 11.74 13.40
N ASP A 1089 66.86 12.46 12.57
CA ASP A 1089 66.97 13.91 12.46
C ASP A 1089 65.84 14.72 13.12
N MET A 1090 64.82 14.07 13.67
CA MET A 1090 63.66 14.67 14.35
C MET A 1090 62.76 15.50 13.43
N LEU A 1091 62.71 15.25 12.13
CA LEU A 1091 61.90 15.97 11.16
C LEU A 1091 60.97 15.02 10.38
N TRP A 1092 59.73 15.45 10.13
CA TRP A 1092 58.87 14.72 9.20
C TRP A 1092 59.39 14.87 7.76
N ASN A 1093 60.20 13.93 7.29
CA ASN A 1093 60.84 14.02 5.97
C ASN A 1093 61.09 12.65 5.29
N PRO A 1094 60.09 11.73 5.26
CA PRO A 1094 60.28 10.36 4.83
C PRO A 1094 60.94 10.22 3.46
N THR A 1095 61.76 9.18 3.31
CA THR A 1095 62.32 8.81 2.01
C THR A 1095 61.33 7.95 1.21
N SER A 1096 61.53 7.85 -0.10
CA SER A 1096 60.78 6.92 -0.95
C SER A 1096 61.23 5.46 -0.79
N THR A 1097 62.15 5.15 0.13
CA THR A 1097 62.70 3.81 0.32
C THR A 1097 61.73 2.97 1.16
N VAL A 1098 61.06 2.01 0.54
CA VAL A 1098 60.16 1.09 1.25
C VAL A 1098 60.89 -0.18 1.68
N VAL A 1099 61.75 -0.73 0.80
CA VAL A 1099 62.56 -1.93 1.01
C VAL A 1099 63.92 -1.79 0.33
N VAL A 1100 64.96 -2.40 0.91
CA VAL A 1100 66.30 -2.54 0.32
C VAL A 1100 66.68 -4.02 0.18
N SER A 1101 67.44 -4.35 -0.87
CA SER A 1101 67.94 -5.71 -1.12
C SER A 1101 69.46 -5.71 -1.36
N PRO A 1102 70.23 -6.64 -0.74
CA PRO A 1102 69.80 -7.67 0.20
C PRO A 1102 69.40 -7.10 1.57
N GLY A 1103 68.40 -7.70 2.22
CA GLY A 1103 67.92 -7.27 3.54
C GLY A 1103 68.90 -7.54 4.68
N ASP A 1104 68.80 -6.75 5.75
CA ASP A 1104 69.60 -6.92 6.98
C ASP A 1104 68.88 -7.75 8.06
N ASN A 1105 69.61 -8.23 9.07
CA ASN A 1105 69.06 -9.07 10.14
C ASN A 1105 68.32 -8.28 11.24
N ILE A 1106 68.24 -6.95 11.14
CA ILE A 1106 67.53 -6.12 12.10
C ILE A 1106 66.08 -5.98 11.65
N THR A 1107 65.89 -5.60 10.38
CA THR A 1107 64.62 -5.18 9.81
C THR A 1107 64.22 -6.00 8.58
N GLY A 1108 65.01 -6.99 8.16
CA GLY A 1108 64.71 -7.78 6.95
C GLY A 1108 64.92 -7.01 5.64
N GLY A 1109 65.42 -5.78 5.70
CA GLY A 1109 65.53 -4.87 4.55
C GLY A 1109 64.33 -3.92 4.39
N TYR A 1110 63.28 -4.05 5.19
CA TYR A 1110 62.17 -3.09 5.20
C TYR A 1110 62.64 -1.75 5.80
N ARG A 1111 62.12 -0.63 5.27
CA ARG A 1111 62.51 0.74 5.65
C ARG A 1111 61.34 1.67 5.91
N PHE A 1112 60.26 1.56 5.13
CA PHE A 1112 59.04 2.39 5.26
C PHE A 1112 59.36 3.88 5.42
N GLY A 1113 60.28 4.37 4.59
CA GLY A 1113 60.73 5.77 4.62
C GLY A 1113 61.36 6.21 5.93
N GLY A 1114 61.95 5.32 6.73
CA GLY A 1114 62.48 5.61 8.08
C GLY A 1114 61.47 5.35 9.22
N GLN A 1115 60.35 4.69 8.90
CA GLN A 1115 59.18 4.48 9.78
C GLN A 1115 58.51 5.79 10.22
N HIS A 1116 58.36 6.77 9.33
CA HIS A 1116 57.62 7.99 9.63
C HIS A 1116 56.10 7.75 9.69
N TYR A 1117 55.62 7.09 10.74
CA TYR A 1117 54.18 6.96 11.00
C TYR A 1117 53.61 8.25 11.58
N LEU A 1118 52.42 8.64 11.14
CA LEU A 1118 51.69 9.80 11.66
C LEU A 1118 50.57 9.33 12.59
N TYR A 1119 50.46 9.94 13.76
CA TYR A 1119 49.43 9.66 14.75
C TYR A 1119 48.58 10.92 14.94
N VAL A 1120 47.26 10.75 14.91
CA VAL A 1120 46.28 11.83 15.13
C VAL A 1120 45.30 11.38 16.20
N TRP A 1121 45.07 12.22 17.21
CA TRP A 1121 44.16 11.92 18.30
C TRP A 1121 42.84 12.67 18.14
N ALA A 1122 41.74 12.00 18.49
CA ALA A 1122 40.45 12.64 18.68
C ALA A 1122 40.56 13.76 19.74
N PRO A 1123 39.73 14.81 19.69
CA PRO A 1123 39.89 15.96 20.57
C PRO A 1123 39.47 15.67 22.02
N THR A 1124 38.85 14.53 22.28
CA THR A 1124 38.43 14.12 23.62
C THR A 1124 38.80 12.68 23.92
N VAL A 1125 39.22 12.40 25.15
CA VAL A 1125 39.48 11.04 25.64
C VAL A 1125 38.72 10.77 26.94
N ILE A 1126 38.28 9.54 27.17
CA ILE A 1126 37.63 9.14 28.43
C ILE A 1126 38.70 8.79 29.47
N ARG A 1127 38.80 9.60 30.52
CA ARG A 1127 39.65 9.32 31.68
C ARG A 1127 38.79 8.81 32.84
N GLY A 1128 38.74 7.49 32.99
CA GLY A 1128 37.84 6.82 33.94
C GLY A 1128 36.41 6.82 33.43
N ILE A 1129 35.60 7.79 33.86
CA ILE A 1129 34.23 8.04 33.36
C ILE A 1129 34.05 9.46 32.82
N THR A 1130 35.10 10.29 32.86
CA THR A 1130 35.03 11.71 32.53
C THR A 1130 35.63 11.96 31.16
N PRO A 1131 34.87 12.51 30.20
CA PRO A 1131 35.42 13.05 28.96
C PRO A 1131 36.39 14.20 29.28
N THR A 1132 37.60 14.13 28.73
CA THR A 1132 38.65 15.14 28.91
C THR A 1132 39.05 15.67 27.55
N ASP A 1133 39.01 16.99 27.39
CA ASP A 1133 39.50 17.69 26.20
C ASP A 1133 41.03 17.55 26.10
N ILE A 1134 41.48 16.95 25.00
CA ILE A 1134 42.87 16.77 24.60
C ILE A 1134 43.13 17.38 23.22
N SER A 1135 42.38 18.39 22.80
CA SER A 1135 42.66 19.16 21.57
C SER A 1135 43.97 19.93 21.66
N TYR A 1136 44.49 20.38 20.51
CA TYR A 1136 45.74 21.12 20.41
C TYR A 1136 45.64 22.48 21.13
N LYS A 1137 46.65 22.83 21.94
CA LYS A 1137 46.67 24.05 22.77
C LYS A 1137 47.75 25.06 22.38
N GLY A 1138 48.44 24.84 21.27
CA GLY A 1138 49.40 25.79 20.70
C GLY A 1138 50.84 25.29 20.67
N SER A 1139 51.75 26.23 20.40
CA SER A 1139 53.16 25.97 20.06
C SER A 1139 54.06 25.62 21.25
N ASP A 1140 53.63 25.92 22.48
CA ASP A 1140 54.33 25.55 23.71
C ASP A 1140 53.98 24.11 24.07
N GLU A 1141 54.95 23.21 23.97
CA GLU A 1141 54.73 21.79 24.27
C GLU A 1141 54.21 21.54 25.68
N THR A 1142 54.54 22.40 26.65
CA THR A 1142 54.11 22.25 28.04
C THR A 1142 52.61 22.50 28.23
N GLN A 1143 51.96 23.14 27.26
CA GLN A 1143 50.50 23.32 27.21
C GLN A 1143 49.78 22.12 26.59
N ASN A 1144 50.50 21.16 26.00
CA ASN A 1144 49.88 19.96 25.48
C ASN A 1144 49.16 19.20 26.62
N PRO A 1145 47.86 18.88 26.50
CA PRO A 1145 47.10 18.21 27.56
C PRO A 1145 47.66 16.85 27.98
N MET A 1146 48.47 16.22 27.12
CA MET A 1146 49.15 14.94 27.36
C MET A 1146 50.65 15.10 27.62
N TYR A 1147 51.15 16.32 27.86
CA TYR A 1147 52.58 16.60 28.02
C TYR A 1147 53.23 15.73 29.10
N ASN A 1148 52.60 15.64 30.28
CA ASN A 1148 53.14 14.85 31.39
C ASN A 1148 53.19 13.36 31.07
N GLU A 1149 52.19 12.84 30.36
CA GLU A 1149 52.11 11.48 29.89
C GLU A 1149 53.22 11.21 28.86
N PHE A 1150 53.46 12.12 27.92
CA PHE A 1150 54.57 12.02 26.96
C PHE A 1150 55.93 12.01 27.66
N GLN A 1151 56.17 12.95 28.59
CA GLN A 1151 57.44 13.02 29.34
C GLN A 1151 57.72 11.76 30.18
N ASN A 1152 56.67 11.03 30.56
CA ASN A 1152 56.76 9.81 31.36
C ASN A 1152 56.26 8.57 30.60
N ILE A 1153 56.33 8.59 29.26
CA ILE A 1153 55.75 7.57 28.38
C ILE A 1153 56.40 6.18 28.54
N GLY A 1154 57.60 6.12 29.11
CA GLY A 1154 58.27 4.86 29.47
C GLY A 1154 57.49 4.02 30.51
N SER A 1155 56.50 4.61 31.20
CA SER A 1155 55.54 3.88 32.04
C SER A 1155 54.43 3.28 31.19
N ALA A 1156 54.16 1.99 31.41
CA ALA A 1156 53.02 1.28 30.82
C ALA A 1156 51.69 2.00 31.01
N ILE A 1157 51.48 2.66 32.15
CA ILE A 1157 50.23 3.36 32.45
C ILE A 1157 50.06 4.61 31.57
N ASN A 1158 51.14 5.37 31.36
CA ASN A 1158 51.08 6.61 30.57
C ASN A 1158 50.98 6.30 29.08
N LYS A 1159 51.71 5.29 28.61
CA LYS A 1159 51.59 4.83 27.23
C LYS A 1159 50.15 4.42 26.90
N ARG A 1160 49.47 3.74 27.84
CA ARG A 1160 48.03 3.37 27.74
C ARG A 1160 47.03 4.52 27.90
N ALA A 1161 47.50 5.69 28.33
CA ALA A 1161 46.67 6.89 28.47
C ALA A 1161 46.74 7.77 27.21
N ILE A 1162 47.84 7.65 26.45
CA ILE A 1162 48.08 8.32 25.18
C ILE A 1162 47.42 7.52 24.05
N PHE A 1163 47.75 6.23 23.99
CA PHE A 1163 47.23 5.26 23.03
C PHE A 1163 46.17 4.43 23.71
#